data_AF-V9EC29-F1
#
_entry.id   AF-V9EC29-F1
#
_cell.length_a   1.000
_cell.length_b   1.000
_cell.length_c   1.000
_cell.angle_alpha   90.00
_cell.angle_beta   90.00
_cell.angle_gamma   90.00
#
_symmetry.space_group_name_H-M   'P 1'
#
loop_
_entity.id
_entity.type
_entity.pdbx_description
1 polymer ?
#
loop_
_entity_poly.entity_id
_entity_poly.type
_entity_poly.pdbx_seq_one_letter_code
_entity_poly.pdbx_strand_id
1 'polypeptide(L)'
;MARTKQTARKSTGGLIPRHQLTTIAALRAVRDSSGDDDVEFLYSSTTAQKKRHKVFGYDKWPFGGKGEPQDIPVPAGENCKRISQLLARADENAGEYSFGGQADTLPAVPGLFVREVGDISVPLCAEQAEKLIAQCDKSPFGRKLDTMMDETVRKSWQLAPDQVEIKNPLWQTGMEKLSESIAGRLGYKGISMQCKLYKLLVYGEGGHFKKHQDTEKEDGMVATLVVQLPSLHEGGNLVVYRGGEVKYCHAFGKKEGTAEYLPHYAVHYADAEHALEKVTKGYRLVLVYSICLPSMMRHLMRKSDETLGEELGAVINSMDDDESFALLLAHEYTEKSIEEMGSGALKSVDRARFQTLQDSNSVAAPGKALQFFIARLNHDISYWDDGGSWVENSRDESIVWYSTTGEKLGESPGIELHLNLLNPGKETLKELWEPHGNSTFEGYLGNEGATKSTTYSRYAIVAWPAVHGVEKACQLINVNAAVEALQCQRPVNALTLRKFMENVSAKLAEEKQSYSWRRSNIVSVGFCRTLCELLVEAGDSSLVHLFFVNTMNKLNRSIKNEIAAPLTALIRNFDWSDIGQELLESLSNEGDRNDVGVVVKTDDSCMKITLCIVDGLEAGVARKALLQKAAEEASKLREDKLCSSEAMGLLCKWAILCQDKTIFYPVTAKFKQTDPKLLQPVIEAFSQHMSGMDASEERFNVLVSIAKRRCEWLNDQLQALGKPFSWEMPDAYFPDNAKVQAFLRGPNESMNTIGVRHFNGVSHARNYAKKWMREKQINASFTLEPDGRGQGAYVVVKKTRAWFSEHQKKLLECKTEFNLLSTRFGAASGGMPRKRTRHE
;
A
#
# COMPACT_ATOMS: atom_id res chain seq x y z
N MET A 1 0.10 -33.97 -77.86
CA MET A 1 -0.48 -35.31 -77.55
C MET A 1 -1.79 -35.07 -76.79
N ALA A 2 -2.92 -35.32 -77.45
CA ALA A 2 -3.93 -36.31 -77.06
C ALA A 2 -4.67 -35.92 -75.75
N ARG A 3 -5.80 -35.20 -75.75
CA ARG A 3 -7.13 -35.40 -76.37
C ARG A 3 -7.98 -36.48 -75.66
N THR A 4 -9.14 -36.03 -75.15
CA THR A 4 -10.49 -36.67 -75.16
C THR A 4 -10.82 -37.87 -74.25
N LYS A 5 -11.89 -37.76 -73.42
CA LYS A 5 -13.32 -38.13 -73.68
C LYS A 5 -14.10 -38.15 -72.33
N GLN A 6 -15.18 -37.38 -72.12
CA GLN A 6 -16.58 -37.54 -72.57
C GLN A 6 -17.35 -38.73 -71.96
N THR A 7 -18.40 -38.45 -71.18
CA THR A 7 -19.83 -38.89 -71.31
C THR A 7 -20.59 -38.46 -70.03
N ALA A 8 -21.60 -37.57 -70.03
CA ALA A 8 -22.97 -37.57 -70.59
C ALA A 8 -24.03 -37.76 -69.47
N ARG A 9 -24.78 -36.69 -69.10
CA ARG A 9 -26.25 -36.46 -69.29
C ARG A 9 -27.16 -37.40 -68.45
N LYS A 10 -28.23 -36.96 -67.75
CA LYS A 10 -29.25 -35.94 -68.08
C LYS A 10 -30.27 -35.77 -66.92
N SER A 11 -30.99 -34.62 -66.95
CA SER A 11 -32.40 -34.42 -66.49
C SER A 11 -32.61 -34.08 -65.00
N THR A 12 -33.32 -33.03 -64.55
CA THR A 12 -34.36 -32.16 -65.16
C THR A 12 -34.68 -30.96 -64.24
N GLY A 13 -34.98 -29.79 -64.85
CA GLY A 13 -35.83 -28.71 -64.30
C GLY A 13 -35.18 -27.76 -63.29
N GLY A 14 -35.27 -26.43 -63.35
CA GLY A 14 -36.05 -25.53 -64.20
C GLY A 14 -36.13 -24.18 -63.49
N LEU A 15 -35.49 -23.17 -64.09
CA LEU A 15 -35.79 -21.72 -64.11
C LEU A 15 -36.26 -20.97 -62.83
N ILE A 16 -35.44 -19.97 -62.49
CA ILE A 16 -35.70 -18.73 -61.75
C ILE A 16 -36.81 -17.91 -62.44
N PRO A 17 -37.48 -16.95 -61.76
CA PRO A 17 -37.08 -15.55 -62.01
C PRO A 17 -37.12 -14.59 -60.79
N ARG A 18 -36.29 -13.54 -60.92
CA ARG A 18 -36.31 -12.21 -60.26
C ARG A 18 -37.72 -11.56 -60.41
N HIS A 19 -38.19 -10.59 -59.62
CA HIS A 19 -37.67 -9.22 -59.48
C HIS A 19 -38.58 -8.36 -58.56
N GLN A 20 -37.97 -7.41 -57.85
CA GLN A 20 -38.36 -5.99 -57.64
C GLN A 20 -39.56 -5.52 -56.78
N LEU A 21 -39.20 -4.58 -55.88
CA LEU A 21 -39.74 -3.22 -55.67
C LEU A 21 -40.97 -2.96 -54.77
N THR A 22 -40.66 -2.11 -53.75
CA THR A 22 -41.40 -0.95 -53.22
C THR A 22 -42.68 -1.11 -52.38
N THR A 23 -42.51 -0.77 -51.10
CA THR A 23 -43.14 0.36 -50.36
C THR A 23 -44.63 0.66 -50.58
N ILE A 24 -45.40 0.73 -49.47
CA ILE A 24 -46.19 1.89 -48.96
C ILE A 24 -47.39 1.42 -48.10
N ALA A 25 -47.33 1.84 -46.83
CA ALA A 25 -48.39 2.40 -45.96
C ALA A 25 -49.78 1.74 -45.79
N ALA A 26 -49.99 1.29 -44.55
CA ALA A 26 -50.86 1.91 -43.52
C ALA A 26 -52.39 1.72 -43.50
N LEU A 27 -52.88 1.74 -42.24
CA LEU A 27 -54.26 1.97 -41.74
C LEU A 27 -55.18 0.75 -41.85
N ARG A 28 -56.03 0.37 -40.88
CA ARG A 28 -56.62 0.94 -39.65
C ARG A 28 -57.21 -0.27 -38.90
N ALA A 29 -56.92 -0.50 -37.63
CA ALA A 29 -57.66 -0.01 -36.46
C ALA A 29 -58.93 -0.81 -36.07
N VAL A 30 -59.01 -1.11 -34.77
CA VAL A 30 -60.19 -1.06 -33.86
C VAL A 30 -60.65 -2.39 -33.22
N ARG A 31 -60.47 -2.43 -31.87
CA ARG A 31 -61.27 -3.08 -30.80
C ARG A 31 -61.33 -4.62 -30.75
N ASP A 32 -61.42 -5.28 -29.59
CA ASP A 32 -61.91 -4.91 -28.26
C ASP A 32 -61.26 -5.77 -27.14
N SER A 33 -61.53 -5.33 -25.93
CA SER A 33 -61.09 -5.69 -24.57
C SER A 33 -61.45 -7.09 -24.00
N SER A 34 -60.81 -7.38 -22.85
CA SER A 34 -61.21 -8.29 -21.74
C SER A 34 -61.11 -9.81 -22.00
N GLY A 35 -60.66 -10.67 -21.09
CA GLY A 35 -60.24 -10.57 -19.70
C GLY A 35 -59.72 -11.96 -19.24
N ASP A 36 -59.20 -11.99 -18.01
CA ASP A 36 -58.74 -13.11 -17.17
C ASP A 36 -59.15 -14.55 -17.56
N ASP A 37 -58.19 -15.48 -17.55
CA ASP A 37 -57.96 -16.41 -16.41
C ASP A 37 -56.99 -17.54 -16.78
N ASP A 38 -56.26 -17.98 -15.75
CA ASP A 38 -55.21 -18.98 -15.71
C ASP A 38 -55.52 -20.32 -16.38
N VAL A 39 -54.58 -20.83 -17.19
CA VAL A 39 -54.35 -22.28 -17.32
C VAL A 39 -52.85 -22.56 -17.45
N GLU A 40 -52.30 -23.13 -16.37
CA GLU A 40 -51.02 -23.82 -16.33
C GLU A 40 -51.02 -25.00 -17.34
N PHE A 41 -50.18 -24.95 -18.37
CA PHE A 41 -49.87 -26.12 -19.19
C PHE A 41 -48.35 -26.27 -19.35
N LEU A 42 -47.84 -27.27 -18.63
CA LEU A 42 -46.59 -27.97 -18.90
C LEU A 42 -46.46 -28.32 -20.40
N TYR A 43 -45.41 -27.82 -21.06
CA TYR A 43 -44.87 -28.46 -22.25
C TYR A 43 -43.34 -28.55 -22.21
N SER A 44 -42.91 -29.78 -21.97
CA SER A 44 -41.71 -30.47 -22.44
C SER A 44 -40.54 -29.65 -22.99
N SER A 45 -39.43 -29.82 -22.31
CA SER A 45 -38.06 -29.80 -22.81
C SER A 45 -37.88 -30.31 -24.24
N THR A 46 -37.34 -29.46 -25.11
CA THR A 46 -36.50 -29.88 -26.23
C THR A 46 -35.38 -28.85 -26.43
N THR A 47 -34.19 -29.19 -25.92
CA THR A 47 -32.88 -28.93 -26.52
C THR A 47 -32.68 -27.57 -27.22
N ALA A 48 -32.57 -26.50 -26.43
CA ALA A 48 -31.62 -25.44 -26.74
C ALA A 48 -30.37 -25.70 -25.91
N GLN A 49 -29.40 -26.42 -26.49
CA GLN A 49 -28.02 -26.38 -26.02
C GLN A 49 -27.60 -24.91 -25.99
N LYS A 50 -27.62 -24.30 -24.80
CA LYS A 50 -26.90 -23.06 -24.53
C LYS A 50 -25.45 -23.32 -24.94
N LYS A 51 -25.06 -22.85 -26.13
CA LYS A 51 -23.64 -22.72 -26.48
C LYS A 51 -23.04 -21.85 -25.40
N ARG A 52 -22.37 -22.48 -24.42
CA ARG A 52 -21.50 -21.78 -23.48
C ARG A 52 -20.52 -20.97 -24.33
N HIS A 53 -20.61 -19.66 -24.23
CA HIS A 53 -19.65 -18.75 -24.85
C HIS A 53 -18.26 -19.16 -24.31
N LYS A 54 -17.38 -19.69 -25.17
CA LYS A 54 -16.00 -20.02 -24.77
C LYS A 54 -15.26 -18.69 -24.68
N VAL A 55 -15.01 -18.21 -23.45
CA VAL A 55 -14.33 -16.92 -23.21
C VAL A 55 -12.92 -16.92 -23.77
N PHE A 56 -12.22 -18.06 -23.71
CA PHE A 56 -10.95 -18.29 -24.40
C PHE A 56 -11.16 -19.32 -25.52
N GLY A 57 -10.97 -18.90 -26.77
CA GLY A 57 -10.96 -19.75 -27.96
C GLY A 57 -9.55 -19.80 -28.56
N TYR A 58 -9.34 -20.64 -29.57
CA TYR A 58 -8.09 -20.80 -30.34
C TYR A 58 -7.26 -19.50 -30.38
N ASP A 59 -6.04 -19.55 -29.83
CA ASP A 59 -5.04 -18.46 -29.78
C ASP A 59 -5.40 -17.18 -29.00
N LYS A 60 -6.42 -17.20 -28.14
CA LYS A 60 -6.82 -16.03 -27.32
C LYS A 60 -6.44 -16.11 -25.84
N TRP A 61 -5.43 -16.88 -25.47
CA TRP A 61 -5.02 -17.04 -24.07
C TRP A 61 -4.19 -15.85 -23.57
N PRO A 62 -4.29 -15.49 -22.28
CA PRO A 62 -3.51 -14.39 -21.71
C PRO A 62 -2.00 -14.58 -21.88
N PHE A 63 -1.29 -13.46 -22.05
CA PHE A 63 0.17 -13.35 -22.09
C PHE A 63 0.84 -14.24 -23.16
N GLY A 64 0.15 -14.42 -24.29
CA GLY A 64 0.71 -15.09 -25.47
C GLY A 64 0.54 -16.60 -25.55
N GLY A 65 -0.32 -17.20 -24.70
CA GLY A 65 -0.63 -18.62 -24.77
C GLY A 65 -1.34 -19.02 -26.08
N LYS A 66 -0.97 -20.17 -26.64
CA LYS A 66 -1.54 -20.72 -27.88
C LYS A 66 -1.86 -22.19 -27.71
N GLY A 67 -2.95 -22.65 -28.32
CA GLY A 67 -3.41 -24.04 -28.23
C GLY A 67 -4.85 -24.21 -27.76
N GLU A 68 -5.25 -25.47 -27.64
CA GLU A 68 -6.56 -25.90 -27.16
C GLU A 68 -6.70 -25.79 -25.65
N PRO A 69 -7.94 -25.65 -25.12
CA PRO A 69 -8.15 -25.59 -23.66
C PRO A 69 -7.56 -26.75 -22.85
N GLN A 70 -7.40 -27.93 -23.46
CA GLN A 70 -6.85 -29.11 -22.81
C GLN A 70 -5.33 -29.28 -23.03
N ASP A 71 -4.71 -28.40 -23.80
CA ASP A 71 -3.27 -28.44 -24.02
C ASP A 71 -2.55 -27.99 -22.75
N ILE A 72 -1.48 -28.71 -22.40
CA ILE A 72 -0.58 -28.35 -21.31
C ILE A 72 0.52 -27.47 -21.93
N PRO A 73 0.56 -26.16 -21.64
CA PRO A 73 1.56 -25.28 -22.23
C PRO A 73 2.95 -25.66 -21.70
N VAL A 74 3.90 -25.64 -22.63
CA VAL A 74 5.31 -25.93 -22.36
C VAL A 74 6.11 -24.64 -22.56
N PRO A 75 6.99 -24.26 -21.62
CA PRO A 75 7.81 -23.07 -21.79
C PRO A 75 8.72 -23.18 -23.02
N ALA A 76 9.01 -22.04 -23.63
CA ALA A 76 10.01 -21.89 -24.68
C ALA A 76 11.42 -21.95 -24.08
N GLY A 77 12.39 -22.45 -24.87
CA GLY A 77 13.78 -22.62 -24.43
C GLY A 77 14.00 -23.93 -23.66
N GLU A 78 15.13 -24.59 -23.90
CA GLU A 78 15.43 -25.88 -23.28
C GLU A 78 15.73 -25.74 -21.77
N ASN A 79 16.40 -24.65 -21.39
CA ASN A 79 16.69 -24.35 -19.99
C ASN A 79 15.40 -24.09 -19.20
N CYS A 80 14.49 -23.25 -19.69
CA CYS A 80 13.22 -22.99 -19.03
C CYS A 80 12.33 -24.24 -18.89
N LYS A 81 12.34 -25.15 -19.88
CA LYS A 81 11.68 -26.47 -19.73
C LYS A 81 12.28 -27.27 -18.60
N ARG A 82 13.60 -27.32 -18.52
CA ARG A 82 14.30 -28.06 -17.47
C ARG A 82 14.09 -27.44 -16.09
N ILE A 83 14.10 -26.10 -15.98
CA ILE A 83 13.71 -25.38 -14.77
C ILE A 83 12.27 -25.76 -14.38
N SER A 84 11.32 -25.73 -15.31
CA SER A 84 9.93 -26.12 -15.02
C SER A 84 9.80 -27.57 -14.55
N GLN A 85 10.60 -28.49 -15.08
CA GLN A 85 10.62 -29.90 -14.66
C GLN A 85 11.27 -30.08 -13.28
N LEU A 86 12.38 -29.39 -13.00
CA LEU A 86 13.05 -29.44 -11.71
C LEU A 86 12.20 -28.81 -10.60
N LEU A 87 11.50 -27.71 -10.89
CA LEU A 87 10.55 -27.11 -9.94
C LEU A 87 9.34 -28.00 -9.66
N ALA A 88 8.97 -28.90 -10.56
CA ALA A 88 7.94 -29.91 -10.26
C ALA A 88 8.42 -30.91 -9.19
N ARG A 89 9.72 -31.22 -9.11
CA ARG A 89 10.29 -32.05 -8.02
C ARG A 89 10.26 -31.34 -6.66
N ALA A 90 10.28 -30.00 -6.66
CA ALA A 90 10.09 -29.23 -5.42
C ALA A 90 8.71 -29.46 -4.80
N ASP A 91 7.72 -29.92 -5.59
CA ASP A 91 6.39 -30.30 -5.10
C ASP A 91 6.42 -31.63 -4.33
N GLU A 92 7.26 -32.58 -4.75
CA GLU A 92 7.42 -33.91 -4.11
C GLU A 92 8.13 -33.81 -2.75
N ASN A 93 9.02 -32.82 -2.59
CA ASN A 93 9.70 -32.49 -1.34
C ASN A 93 8.90 -31.54 -0.42
N ALA A 94 7.63 -31.25 -0.74
CA ALA A 94 6.83 -30.30 0.03
C ALA A 94 6.45 -30.82 1.43
N GLY A 95 6.44 -32.15 1.63
CA GLY A 95 5.92 -32.85 2.80
C GLY A 95 4.40 -32.68 2.96
N GLU A 96 3.72 -33.66 3.52
CA GLU A 96 2.27 -33.53 3.79
C GLU A 96 2.03 -32.49 4.91
N TYR A 97 1.18 -31.49 4.65
CA TYR A 97 0.93 -30.37 5.59
C TYR A 97 0.29 -30.82 6.90
N SER A 98 -0.64 -31.76 6.82
CA SER A 98 -1.19 -32.47 7.96
C SER A 98 -1.73 -33.81 7.52
N PHE A 99 -1.52 -34.82 8.35
CA PHE A 99 -1.94 -36.19 8.08
C PHE A 99 -2.18 -36.96 9.37
N GLY A 100 -2.86 -38.09 9.29
CA GLY A 100 -3.16 -38.92 10.44
C GLY A 100 -3.75 -40.25 10.04
N GLY A 101 -4.06 -41.08 11.03
CA GLY A 101 -4.62 -42.41 10.84
C GLY A 101 -4.58 -43.26 12.10
N GLN A 102 -4.82 -44.55 11.96
CA GLN A 102 -4.59 -45.52 13.02
C GLN A 102 -3.08 -45.62 13.30
N ALA A 103 -2.69 -45.66 14.58
CA ALA A 103 -1.30 -45.81 14.99
C ALA A 103 -0.95 -47.30 15.13
N ASP A 104 -0.92 -48.02 14.01
CA ASP A 104 -0.77 -49.49 13.96
C ASP A 104 0.52 -50.01 14.59
N THR A 105 1.53 -49.16 14.69
CA THR A 105 2.81 -49.50 15.32
C THR A 105 2.75 -49.42 16.84
N LEU A 106 1.75 -48.76 17.42
CA LEU A 106 1.58 -48.60 18.87
C LEU A 106 0.68 -49.69 19.44
N PRO A 107 1.00 -50.24 20.63
CA PRO A 107 0.12 -51.19 21.29
C PRO A 107 -1.16 -50.50 21.76
N ALA A 108 -2.29 -51.22 21.67
CA ALA A 108 -3.58 -50.73 22.17
C ALA A 108 -3.54 -50.39 23.67
N VAL A 109 -2.79 -51.17 24.45
CA VAL A 109 -2.60 -50.93 25.88
C VAL A 109 -1.24 -50.26 26.09
N PRO A 110 -1.17 -48.95 26.38
CA PRO A 110 0.10 -48.25 26.56
C PRO A 110 0.79 -48.59 27.89
N GLY A 111 0.07 -49.11 28.88
CA GLY A 111 0.58 -49.18 30.25
C GLY A 111 0.81 -47.79 30.83
N LEU A 112 -0.17 -46.89 30.63
CA LEU A 112 -0.12 -45.51 31.11
C LEU A 112 -0.15 -45.49 32.64
N PHE A 113 0.85 -44.87 33.25
CA PHE A 113 0.93 -44.63 34.68
C PHE A 113 1.03 -43.13 34.94
N VAL A 114 0.26 -42.64 35.90
CA VAL A 114 0.26 -41.24 36.30
C VAL A 114 0.64 -41.16 37.77
N ARG A 115 1.65 -40.33 38.08
CA ARG A 115 2.11 -40.11 39.45
C ARG A 115 0.92 -39.68 40.31
N GLU A 116 0.78 -40.26 41.50
CA GLU A 116 -0.32 -40.01 42.46
C GLU A 116 -1.71 -40.59 42.09
N VAL A 117 -1.94 -41.02 40.84
CA VAL A 117 -3.16 -41.74 40.43
C VAL A 117 -2.94 -43.25 40.33
N GLY A 118 -1.78 -43.67 39.84
CA GLY A 118 -1.47 -45.08 39.56
C GLY A 118 -1.65 -45.45 38.09
N ASP A 119 -1.88 -46.73 37.82
CA ASP A 119 -2.08 -47.24 36.46
C ASP A 119 -3.45 -46.82 35.91
N ILE A 120 -3.46 -46.26 34.69
CA ILE A 120 -4.66 -45.81 33.98
C ILE A 120 -5.00 -46.83 32.90
N SER A 121 -6.18 -47.45 33.03
CA SER A 121 -6.67 -48.41 32.04
C SER A 121 -7.23 -47.68 30.82
N VAL A 122 -7.11 -48.30 29.65
CA VAL A 122 -7.76 -47.88 28.41
C VAL A 122 -8.69 -49.00 27.89
N PRO A 123 -9.86 -48.70 27.30
CA PRO A 123 -10.44 -47.37 27.09
C PRO A 123 -10.70 -46.59 28.37
N LEU A 124 -10.41 -45.29 28.36
CA LEU A 124 -10.60 -44.43 29.52
C LEU A 124 -12.09 -44.38 29.91
N CYS A 125 -12.44 -44.93 31.08
CA CYS A 125 -13.79 -44.88 31.63
C CYS A 125 -14.02 -43.62 32.48
N ALA A 126 -15.27 -43.27 32.76
CA ALA A 126 -15.63 -42.05 33.49
C ALA A 126 -14.99 -41.98 34.90
N GLU A 127 -14.99 -43.08 35.65
CA GLU A 127 -14.42 -43.12 37.01
C GLU A 127 -12.91 -42.85 37.00
N GLN A 128 -12.18 -43.43 36.04
CA GLN A 128 -10.74 -43.18 35.88
C GLN A 128 -10.46 -41.79 35.33
N ALA A 129 -11.31 -41.27 34.43
CA ALA A 129 -11.19 -39.90 33.93
C ALA A 129 -11.34 -38.87 35.05
N GLU A 130 -12.29 -39.05 35.97
CA GLU A 130 -12.49 -38.15 37.11
C GLU A 130 -11.29 -38.17 38.07
N LYS A 131 -10.76 -39.36 38.38
CA LYS A 131 -9.54 -39.53 39.18
C LYS A 131 -8.33 -38.86 38.53
N LEU A 132 -8.20 -38.97 37.21
CA LEU A 132 -7.14 -38.34 36.43
C LEU A 132 -7.29 -36.82 36.41
N ILE A 133 -8.50 -36.32 36.13
CA ILE A 133 -8.82 -34.89 36.09
C ILE A 133 -8.55 -34.21 37.44
N ALA A 134 -8.80 -34.90 38.55
CA ALA A 134 -8.52 -34.38 39.89
C ALA A 134 -7.04 -34.04 40.13
N GLN A 135 -6.12 -34.65 39.38
CA GLN A 135 -4.68 -34.37 39.44
C GLN A 135 -4.18 -33.47 38.30
N CYS A 136 -5.05 -33.12 37.35
CA CYS A 136 -4.67 -32.30 36.20
C CYS A 136 -4.84 -30.80 36.48
N ASP A 137 -3.94 -30.00 35.92
CA ASP A 137 -4.15 -28.57 35.81
C ASP A 137 -5.14 -28.25 34.67
N LYS A 138 -5.93 -27.19 34.82
CA LYS A 138 -6.66 -26.62 33.67
C LYS A 138 -5.65 -26.09 32.66
N SER A 139 -5.86 -26.39 31.38
CA SER A 139 -4.92 -25.98 30.34
C SER A 139 -4.99 -24.47 30.06
N PRO A 140 -3.87 -23.73 30.15
CA PRO A 140 -3.87 -22.29 29.90
C PRO A 140 -3.93 -21.92 28.41
N PHE A 141 -4.21 -20.64 28.11
CA PHE A 141 -3.92 -20.02 26.81
C PHE A 141 -3.33 -18.60 26.97
N GLY A 142 -2.55 -18.15 25.97
CA GLY A 142 -1.93 -16.81 25.93
C GLY A 142 -0.58 -16.79 25.19
N ARG A 143 -0.23 -15.64 24.56
CA ARG A 143 1.10 -15.36 24.00
C ARG A 143 1.86 -14.42 24.96
N LYS A 144 2.99 -14.89 25.49
CA LYS A 144 3.97 -14.16 26.33
C LYS A 144 3.41 -13.59 27.65
N LEU A 145 4.01 -14.06 28.76
CA LEU A 145 3.98 -13.56 30.15
C LEU A 145 2.64 -13.45 30.92
N ASP A 146 1.47 -13.43 30.28
CA ASP A 146 0.18 -13.52 31.00
C ASP A 146 -0.51 -14.87 30.74
N THR A 147 -0.62 -15.69 31.78
CA THR A 147 -1.35 -16.97 31.75
C THR A 147 -2.83 -16.68 31.98
N MET A 148 -3.65 -16.70 30.92
CA MET A 148 -5.10 -16.44 31.03
C MET A 148 -5.89 -17.77 31.07
N MET A 149 -6.89 -17.81 31.95
CA MET A 149 -7.80 -18.96 32.17
C MET A 149 -9.24 -18.57 31.78
N ASP A 150 -9.57 -18.72 30.50
CA ASP A 150 -10.93 -18.53 29.93
C ASP A 150 -11.38 -19.81 29.21
N GLU A 151 -12.34 -20.49 29.82
CA GLU A 151 -12.89 -21.75 29.32
C GLU A 151 -13.72 -21.59 28.03
N THR A 152 -14.02 -20.36 27.61
CA THR A 152 -14.65 -20.07 26.30
C THR A 152 -13.66 -20.12 25.14
N VAL A 153 -12.36 -20.10 25.42
CA VAL A 153 -11.27 -20.20 24.43
C VAL A 153 -10.69 -21.62 24.43
N ARG A 154 -10.47 -22.19 25.61
CA ARG A 154 -9.92 -23.54 25.78
C ARG A 154 -10.50 -24.20 27.03
N LYS A 155 -11.10 -25.37 26.85
CA LYS A 155 -11.58 -26.22 27.95
C LYS A 155 -10.91 -27.59 27.85
N SER A 156 -9.85 -27.78 28.62
CA SER A 156 -9.12 -29.06 28.73
C SER A 156 -8.32 -29.14 30.02
N TRP A 157 -7.98 -30.36 30.41
CA TRP A 157 -7.11 -30.67 31.55
C TRP A 157 -5.78 -31.21 31.04
N GLN A 158 -4.67 -30.85 31.68
CA GLN A 158 -3.33 -31.27 31.26
C GLN A 158 -2.47 -31.78 32.42
N LEU A 159 -1.56 -32.69 32.10
CA LEU A 159 -0.46 -33.12 32.96
C LEU A 159 0.88 -32.90 32.25
N ALA A 160 1.89 -32.51 33.02
CA ALA A 160 3.25 -32.35 32.52
C ALA A 160 3.90 -33.73 32.24
N PRO A 161 4.91 -33.79 31.33
CA PRO A 161 5.55 -35.05 30.95
C PRO A 161 6.15 -35.85 32.10
N ASP A 162 6.70 -35.17 33.10
CA ASP A 162 7.36 -35.81 34.26
C ASP A 162 6.36 -36.49 35.22
N GLN A 163 5.07 -36.21 35.08
CA GLN A 163 3.99 -36.84 35.84
C GLN A 163 3.45 -38.10 35.14
N VAL A 164 3.85 -38.37 33.90
CA VAL A 164 3.30 -39.42 33.04
C VAL A 164 4.40 -40.41 32.64
N GLU A 165 4.14 -41.69 32.87
CA GLU A 165 5.03 -42.79 32.47
C GLU A 165 4.28 -43.78 31.58
N ILE A 166 4.95 -44.31 30.56
CA ILE A 166 4.40 -45.34 29.67
C ILE A 166 5.20 -46.63 29.90
N LYS A 167 4.61 -47.57 30.63
CA LYS A 167 5.30 -48.78 31.11
C LYS A 167 5.36 -49.92 30.09
N ASN A 168 4.54 -49.89 29.04
CA ASN A 168 4.59 -50.95 28.02
C ASN A 168 5.87 -50.81 27.18
N PRO A 169 6.82 -51.78 27.23
CA PRO A 169 8.06 -51.68 26.47
C PRO A 169 7.86 -51.65 24.95
N LEU A 170 6.74 -52.18 24.45
CA LEU A 170 6.39 -52.12 23.01
C LEU A 170 6.04 -50.70 22.56
N TRP A 171 5.71 -49.79 23.48
CA TRP A 171 5.41 -48.40 23.13
C TRP A 171 6.61 -47.69 22.53
N GLN A 172 7.80 -47.88 23.11
CA GLN A 172 9.03 -47.24 22.64
C GLN A 172 9.38 -47.68 21.23
N THR A 173 9.44 -48.99 20.98
CA THR A 173 9.68 -49.55 19.64
C THR A 173 8.58 -49.17 18.65
N GLY A 174 7.34 -49.08 19.10
CA GLY A 174 6.21 -48.64 18.27
C GLY A 174 6.32 -47.17 17.86
N MET A 175 6.77 -46.31 18.78
CA MET A 175 6.97 -44.89 18.54
C MET A 175 8.16 -44.62 17.60
N GLU A 176 9.23 -45.42 17.69
CA GLU A 176 10.36 -45.37 16.75
C GLU A 176 9.91 -45.68 15.31
N LYS A 177 9.13 -46.74 15.12
CA LYS A 177 8.55 -47.08 13.81
C LYS A 177 7.57 -46.02 13.30
N LEU A 178 6.74 -45.48 14.20
CA LEU A 178 5.82 -44.39 13.84
C LEU A 178 6.59 -43.14 13.41
N SER A 179 7.65 -42.78 14.16
CA SER A 179 8.54 -41.65 13.88
C SER A 179 9.19 -41.78 12.50
N GLU A 180 9.67 -42.97 12.13
CA GLU A 180 10.25 -43.22 10.80
C GLU A 180 9.24 -42.99 9.67
N SER A 181 8.01 -43.49 9.84
CA SER A 181 6.92 -43.25 8.88
C SER A 181 6.56 -41.75 8.79
N ILE A 182 6.48 -41.07 9.93
CA ILE A 182 6.20 -39.63 10.01
C ILE A 182 7.30 -38.82 9.33
N ALA A 183 8.57 -39.15 9.59
CA ALA A 183 9.72 -38.48 8.99
C ALA A 183 9.66 -38.55 7.47
N GLY A 184 9.35 -39.73 6.90
CA GLY A 184 9.14 -39.87 5.46
C GLY A 184 8.03 -38.97 4.91
N ARG A 185 6.88 -38.90 5.58
CA ARG A 185 5.72 -38.09 5.16
C ARG A 185 5.92 -36.58 5.35
N LEU A 186 6.77 -36.18 6.30
CA LEU A 186 7.20 -34.79 6.49
C LEU A 186 8.33 -34.36 5.54
N GLY A 187 8.84 -35.25 4.68
CA GLY A 187 9.92 -34.95 3.73
C GLY A 187 11.33 -35.17 4.28
N TYR A 188 11.49 -35.87 5.41
CA TYR A 188 12.77 -36.18 6.06
C TYR A 188 13.05 -37.69 6.02
N LYS A 189 12.84 -38.32 4.86
CA LYS A 189 13.01 -39.76 4.68
C LYS A 189 14.44 -40.19 5.06
N GLY A 190 14.54 -41.23 5.89
CA GLY A 190 15.84 -41.74 6.37
C GLY A 190 16.43 -40.98 7.56
N ILE A 191 15.74 -39.96 8.08
CA ILE A 191 16.16 -39.21 9.27
C ILE A 191 15.44 -39.76 10.50
N SER A 192 16.20 -40.16 11.52
CA SER A 192 15.65 -40.55 12.81
C SER A 192 15.19 -39.31 13.58
N MET A 193 13.88 -39.05 13.62
CA MET A 193 13.31 -37.93 14.36
C MET A 193 13.10 -38.24 15.84
N GLN A 194 13.30 -37.23 16.69
CA GLN A 194 13.06 -37.33 18.13
C GLN A 194 11.62 -36.93 18.46
N CYS A 195 10.81 -37.89 18.92
CA CYS A 195 9.47 -37.62 19.45
C CYS A 195 9.56 -37.40 20.97
N LYS A 196 9.46 -36.14 21.41
CA LYS A 196 9.50 -35.78 22.84
C LYS A 196 8.10 -35.56 23.38
N LEU A 197 7.71 -36.27 24.45
CA LEU A 197 6.41 -36.06 25.09
C LEU A 197 6.36 -34.65 25.70
N TYR A 198 5.37 -33.87 25.29
CA TYR A 198 5.17 -32.49 25.77
C TYR A 198 4.08 -32.40 26.84
N LYS A 199 2.98 -33.15 26.70
CA LYS A 199 1.94 -33.25 27.74
C LYS A 199 0.92 -34.34 27.46
N LEU A 200 0.21 -34.74 28.50
CA LEU A 200 -1.04 -35.48 28.41
C LEU A 200 -2.22 -34.52 28.54
N LEU A 201 -3.27 -34.75 27.75
CA LEU A 201 -4.49 -33.95 27.75
C LEU A 201 -5.73 -34.83 27.92
N VAL A 202 -6.66 -34.37 28.76
CA VAL A 202 -8.01 -34.93 28.90
C VAL A 202 -9.03 -33.88 28.46
N TYR A 203 -9.92 -34.28 27.56
CA TYR A 203 -11.09 -33.49 27.16
C TYR A 203 -12.36 -34.25 27.53
N GLY A 204 -13.08 -33.76 28.52
CA GLY A 204 -14.43 -34.23 28.85
C GLY A 204 -15.50 -33.51 28.04
N GLU A 205 -16.76 -33.69 28.43
CA GLU A 205 -17.89 -33.07 27.75
C GLU A 205 -17.78 -31.53 27.71
N GLY A 206 -17.94 -31.00 26.50
CA GLY A 206 -17.76 -29.60 26.16
C GLY A 206 -16.31 -29.14 26.02
N GLY A 207 -15.34 -30.04 26.20
CA GLY A 207 -13.92 -29.76 25.97
C GLY A 207 -13.66 -29.35 24.53
N HIS A 208 -12.87 -28.30 24.33
CA HIS A 208 -12.56 -27.73 23.01
C HIS A 208 -11.34 -26.79 23.10
N PHE A 209 -10.82 -26.37 21.95
CA PHE A 209 -10.03 -25.14 21.87
C PHE A 209 -10.27 -24.43 20.55
N LYS A 210 -10.34 -23.10 20.62
CA LYS A 210 -10.45 -22.25 19.44
C LYS A 210 -9.18 -22.29 18.60
N LYS A 211 -9.36 -21.92 17.34
CA LYS A 211 -8.30 -21.80 16.34
C LYS A 211 -7.11 -21.01 16.92
N HIS A 212 -5.95 -21.66 16.98
CA HIS A 212 -4.70 -21.04 17.38
C HIS A 212 -3.53 -21.71 16.68
N GLN A 213 -2.37 -21.09 16.79
CA GLN A 213 -1.10 -21.64 16.33
C GLN A 213 -0.30 -22.04 17.56
N ASP A 214 0.32 -23.22 17.53
CA ASP A 214 1.25 -23.61 18.59
C ASP A 214 2.46 -22.67 18.57
N THR A 215 3.02 -22.43 19.75
CA THR A 215 4.36 -21.84 19.86
C THR A 215 5.35 -22.98 19.93
N GLU A 216 6.49 -22.87 19.23
CA GLU A 216 7.57 -23.85 19.30
C GLU A 216 7.96 -24.09 20.77
N LYS A 217 8.01 -25.38 21.15
CA LYS A 217 8.19 -25.80 22.55
C LYS A 217 9.58 -26.35 22.85
N GLU A 218 10.26 -26.81 21.80
CA GLU A 218 11.53 -27.51 21.89
C GLU A 218 12.44 -27.04 20.76
N ASP A 219 13.73 -26.92 21.05
CA ASP A 219 14.73 -26.51 20.06
C ASP A 219 14.88 -27.60 18.97
N GLY A 220 14.66 -27.22 17.72
CA GLY A 220 14.62 -28.12 16.57
C GLY A 220 13.26 -28.76 16.29
N MET A 221 12.17 -28.29 16.91
CA MET A 221 10.80 -28.76 16.63
C MET A 221 10.35 -28.38 15.21
N VAL A 222 9.90 -29.36 14.43
CA VAL A 222 9.40 -29.18 13.06
C VAL A 222 7.89 -29.44 12.92
N ALA A 223 7.33 -30.27 13.80
CA ALA A 223 5.92 -30.65 13.77
C ALA A 223 5.41 -31.04 15.17
N THR A 224 4.09 -31.05 15.32
CA THR A 224 3.38 -31.59 16.48
C THR A 224 2.75 -32.93 16.11
N LEU A 225 2.97 -33.95 16.94
CA LEU A 225 2.30 -35.25 16.87
C LEU A 225 1.26 -35.36 18.00
N VAL A 226 0.02 -35.59 17.63
CA VAL A 226 -1.12 -35.80 18.53
C VAL A 226 -1.48 -37.28 18.49
N VAL A 227 -1.25 -38.02 19.58
CA VAL A 227 -1.64 -39.44 19.72
C VAL A 227 -2.86 -39.54 20.63
N GLN A 228 -4.00 -39.92 20.07
CA GLN A 228 -5.19 -40.26 20.83
C GLN A 228 -5.08 -41.70 21.33
N LEU A 229 -5.15 -41.87 22.66
CA LEU A 229 -5.23 -43.18 23.30
C LEU A 229 -6.66 -43.74 23.20
N PRO A 230 -6.84 -45.07 23.30
CA PRO A 230 -8.17 -45.65 23.27
C PRO A 230 -9.07 -45.03 24.33
N SER A 231 -10.18 -44.43 23.88
CA SER A 231 -11.07 -43.67 24.74
C SER A 231 -12.45 -43.51 24.08
N LEU A 232 -13.51 -43.58 24.89
CA LEU A 232 -14.89 -43.48 24.42
C LEU A 232 -15.33 -42.00 24.42
N HIS A 233 -15.46 -41.41 23.23
CA HIS A 233 -15.93 -40.03 23.05
C HIS A 233 -16.65 -39.78 21.72
N GLU A 234 -17.52 -38.78 21.71
CA GLU A 234 -18.16 -38.19 20.52
C GLU A 234 -17.73 -36.72 20.35
N GLY A 235 -17.73 -36.20 19.11
CA GLY A 235 -17.20 -34.86 18.84
C GLY A 235 -15.67 -34.79 19.02
N GLY A 236 -15.07 -33.59 19.08
CA GLY A 236 -13.62 -33.48 19.32
C GLY A 236 -12.72 -33.81 18.12
N ASN A 237 -13.12 -33.45 16.89
CA ASN A 237 -12.21 -33.55 15.74
C ASN A 237 -11.09 -32.51 15.84
N LEU A 238 -9.87 -32.90 15.46
CA LEU A 238 -8.77 -31.95 15.28
C LEU A 238 -8.86 -31.37 13.87
N VAL A 239 -9.07 -30.07 13.79
CA VAL A 239 -9.21 -29.32 12.56
C VAL A 239 -7.94 -28.52 12.32
N VAL A 240 -7.28 -28.76 11.19
CA VAL A 240 -6.07 -28.03 10.80
C VAL A 240 -6.41 -27.11 9.62
N TYR A 241 -6.10 -25.83 9.81
CA TYR A 241 -6.40 -24.77 8.87
C TYR A 241 -5.20 -24.49 7.98
N ARG A 242 -5.47 -24.05 6.75
CA ARG A 242 -4.44 -23.58 5.84
C ARG A 242 -4.92 -22.33 5.13
N GLY A 243 -4.28 -21.19 5.41
CA GLY A 243 -4.67 -19.92 4.81
C GLY A 243 -6.03 -19.39 5.27
N GLY A 244 -6.49 -19.77 6.47
CA GLY A 244 -7.77 -19.32 7.01
C GLY A 244 -8.90 -20.35 6.92
N GLU A 245 -8.83 -21.30 5.99
CA GLU A 245 -9.88 -22.28 5.71
C GLU A 245 -9.60 -23.66 6.34
N VAL A 246 -10.67 -24.40 6.64
CA VAL A 246 -10.60 -25.79 7.14
C VAL A 246 -10.14 -26.70 6.00
N LYS A 247 -8.92 -27.24 6.09
CA LYS A 247 -8.36 -28.09 5.03
C LYS A 247 -8.23 -29.56 5.44
N TYR A 248 -7.96 -29.83 6.71
CA TYR A 248 -7.83 -31.19 7.22
C TYR A 248 -8.65 -31.37 8.50
N CYS A 249 -9.38 -32.48 8.59
CA CYS A 249 -10.20 -32.84 9.75
C CYS A 249 -9.90 -34.27 10.17
N HIS A 250 -9.26 -34.43 11.32
CA HIS A 250 -8.84 -35.73 11.86
C HIS A 250 -9.84 -36.23 12.89
N ALA A 251 -10.55 -37.31 12.55
CA ALA A 251 -11.60 -37.90 13.37
C ALA A 251 -11.13 -39.02 14.31
N PHE A 252 -9.84 -39.42 14.26
CA PHE A 252 -9.23 -40.39 15.16
C PHE A 252 -10.06 -41.69 15.37
N GLY A 253 -10.47 -42.35 14.29
CA GLY A 253 -11.12 -43.67 14.34
C GLY A 253 -12.60 -43.66 14.74
N LYS A 254 -13.21 -42.48 14.95
CA LYS A 254 -14.62 -42.38 15.34
C LYS A 254 -15.59 -42.82 14.25
N LYS A 255 -15.25 -42.62 12.98
CA LYS A 255 -16.12 -43.03 11.86
C LYS A 255 -16.12 -44.56 11.71
N GLU A 256 -14.99 -45.17 12.02
CA GLU A 256 -14.72 -46.60 11.88
C GLU A 256 -15.06 -47.39 13.15
N GLY A 257 -15.42 -46.70 14.25
CA GLY A 257 -15.74 -47.33 15.55
C GLY A 257 -14.51 -47.86 16.30
N THR A 258 -13.30 -47.48 15.89
CA THR A 258 -12.04 -47.98 16.45
C THR A 258 -11.44 -47.09 17.54
N ALA A 259 -11.96 -45.86 17.71
CA ALA A 259 -11.47 -44.87 18.69
C ALA A 259 -11.43 -45.38 20.14
N GLU A 260 -12.36 -46.26 20.51
CA GLU A 260 -12.45 -46.85 21.86
C GLU A 260 -11.39 -47.94 22.10
N TYR A 261 -10.88 -48.59 21.04
CA TYR A 261 -10.07 -49.80 21.18
C TYR A 261 -8.64 -49.63 20.68
N LEU A 262 -8.39 -48.68 19.79
CA LEU A 262 -7.11 -48.54 19.08
C LEU A 262 -6.57 -47.11 19.14
N PRO A 263 -5.24 -46.95 19.26
CA PRO A 263 -4.60 -45.64 19.24
C PRO A 263 -4.66 -45.05 17.83
N HIS A 264 -4.85 -43.75 17.76
CA HIS A 264 -4.87 -42.99 16.51
C HIS A 264 -3.92 -41.80 16.62
N TYR A 265 -3.46 -41.29 15.50
CA TYR A 265 -2.58 -40.14 15.49
C TYR A 265 -2.93 -39.11 14.42
N ALA A 266 -2.48 -37.89 14.64
CA ALA A 266 -2.43 -36.83 13.65
C ALA A 266 -1.14 -36.02 13.81
N VAL A 267 -0.59 -35.55 12.70
CA VAL A 267 0.60 -34.70 12.62
C VAL A 267 0.23 -33.43 11.88
N HIS A 268 0.76 -32.31 12.34
CA HIS A 268 0.73 -31.04 11.62
C HIS A 268 2.03 -30.28 11.89
N TYR A 269 2.43 -29.43 10.94
CA TYR A 269 3.58 -28.56 11.15
C TYR A 269 3.41 -27.65 12.37
N ALA A 270 4.53 -27.27 13.00
CA ALA A 270 4.53 -26.45 14.20
C ALA A 270 3.89 -25.07 13.97
N ASP A 271 3.97 -24.56 12.74
CA ASP A 271 3.38 -23.29 12.32
C ASP A 271 1.90 -23.40 11.89
N ALA A 272 1.30 -24.60 11.93
CA ALA A 272 -0.07 -24.80 11.47
C ALA A 272 -1.10 -24.24 12.49
N GLU A 273 -2.04 -23.45 11.98
CA GLU A 273 -3.22 -23.06 12.73
C GLU A 273 -4.16 -24.27 12.89
N HIS A 274 -4.64 -24.53 14.10
CA HIS A 274 -5.50 -25.67 14.37
C HIS A 274 -6.50 -25.37 15.51
N ALA A 275 -7.62 -26.09 15.48
CA ALA A 275 -8.68 -26.05 16.47
C ALA A 275 -9.10 -27.47 16.86
N LEU A 276 -9.69 -27.62 18.05
CA LEU A 276 -10.39 -28.85 18.41
C LEU A 276 -11.87 -28.53 18.54
N GLU A 277 -12.68 -29.23 17.75
CA GLU A 277 -14.13 -29.17 17.88
C GLU A 277 -14.57 -29.63 19.27
N LYS A 278 -15.82 -29.29 19.63
CA LYS A 278 -16.35 -29.63 20.94
C LYS A 278 -16.51 -31.14 21.08
N VAL A 279 -16.01 -31.70 22.18
CA VAL A 279 -16.35 -33.06 22.63
C VAL A 279 -17.80 -33.02 23.11
N THR A 280 -18.67 -33.80 22.48
CA THR A 280 -20.11 -33.80 22.77
C THR A 280 -20.50 -34.84 23.81
N LYS A 281 -19.70 -35.90 23.97
CA LYS A 281 -19.94 -36.97 24.95
C LYS A 281 -18.65 -37.69 25.30
N GLY A 282 -18.53 -38.18 26.54
CA GLY A 282 -17.41 -39.01 26.98
C GLY A 282 -16.11 -38.23 27.23
N TYR A 283 -14.99 -38.95 27.24
CA TYR A 283 -13.66 -38.40 27.54
C TYR A 283 -12.67 -38.78 26.46
N ARG A 284 -11.97 -37.77 25.91
CA ARG A 284 -10.89 -37.96 24.93
C ARG A 284 -9.54 -37.82 25.63
N LEU A 285 -8.73 -38.88 25.56
CA LEU A 285 -7.40 -38.96 26.18
C LEU A 285 -6.30 -38.88 25.11
N VAL A 286 -5.32 -37.98 25.31
CA VAL A 286 -4.36 -37.64 24.26
C VAL A 286 -2.96 -37.40 24.83
N LEU A 287 -1.95 -37.89 24.13
CA LEU A 287 -0.54 -37.54 24.31
C LEU A 287 -0.12 -36.59 23.18
N VAL A 288 0.53 -35.48 23.52
CA VAL A 288 1.07 -34.53 22.55
C VAL A 288 2.58 -34.61 22.58
N TYR A 289 3.19 -34.84 21.43
CA TYR A 289 4.63 -34.92 21.24
C TYR A 289 5.13 -33.79 20.35
N SER A 290 6.28 -33.23 20.70
CA SER A 290 7.09 -32.41 19.79
C SER A 290 7.96 -33.32 18.93
N ILE A 291 7.86 -33.18 17.61
CA ILE A 291 8.74 -33.88 16.66
C ILE A 291 9.92 -32.97 16.37
N CYS A 292 11.12 -33.40 16.75
CA CYS A 292 12.35 -32.63 16.65
C CYS A 292 13.38 -33.30 15.75
N LEU A 293 14.13 -32.49 15.01
CA LEU A 293 15.32 -32.95 14.30
C LEU A 293 16.49 -33.18 15.28
N PRO A 294 17.31 -34.23 15.08
CA PRO A 294 18.54 -34.43 15.85
C PRO A 294 19.45 -33.22 15.78
N SER A 295 20.17 -32.90 16.86
CA SER A 295 21.04 -31.71 16.95
C SER A 295 22.02 -31.56 15.78
N MET A 296 22.59 -32.67 15.29
CA MET A 296 23.52 -32.69 14.16
C MET A 296 22.85 -32.41 12.80
N MET A 297 21.54 -32.64 12.71
CA MET A 297 20.72 -32.56 11.50
C MET A 297 19.85 -31.28 11.48
N ARG A 298 20.01 -30.39 12.48
CA ARG A 298 19.23 -29.14 12.57
C ARG A 298 19.51 -28.16 11.42
N HIS A 299 20.64 -28.27 10.74
CA HIS A 299 20.90 -27.52 9.50
C HIS A 299 19.95 -27.93 8.35
N LEU A 300 19.41 -29.15 8.41
CA LEU A 300 18.36 -29.66 7.52
C LEU A 300 16.96 -29.19 7.93
N MET A 301 16.80 -28.37 9.00
CA MET A 301 15.56 -27.63 9.26
C MET A 301 15.31 -26.70 8.07
N ARG A 302 14.66 -27.25 7.05
CA ARG A 302 14.31 -26.67 5.76
C ARG A 302 15.18 -25.46 5.35
N LYS A 303 16.48 -25.72 5.17
CA LYS A 303 17.25 -25.20 4.03
C LYS A 303 17.09 -26.20 2.89
N SER A 304 17.02 -25.71 1.66
CA SER A 304 16.75 -26.49 0.45
C SER A 304 17.56 -27.77 0.31
N ASP A 305 16.99 -28.71 -0.44
CA ASP A 305 17.64 -29.90 -0.97
C ASP A 305 18.88 -29.47 -1.78
N GLU A 306 20.08 -29.62 -1.20
CA GLU A 306 21.36 -29.22 -1.80
C GLU A 306 21.52 -29.82 -3.22
N THR A 307 20.98 -31.02 -3.47
CA THR A 307 21.07 -31.68 -4.79
C THR A 307 20.20 -31.01 -5.86
N LEU A 308 18.98 -30.60 -5.51
CA LEU A 308 18.09 -29.89 -6.44
C LEU A 308 18.58 -28.46 -6.69
N GLY A 309 19.14 -27.82 -5.66
CA GLY A 309 19.74 -26.48 -5.76
C GLY A 309 20.94 -26.45 -6.71
N GLU A 310 21.82 -27.46 -6.62
CA GLU A 310 22.95 -27.63 -7.53
C GLU A 310 22.51 -27.93 -8.97
N GLU A 311 21.56 -28.85 -9.17
CA GLU A 311 21.02 -29.17 -10.49
C GLU A 311 20.37 -27.94 -11.16
N LEU A 312 19.55 -27.20 -10.41
CA LEU A 312 18.87 -26.02 -10.92
C LEU A 312 19.84 -24.85 -11.11
N GLY A 313 20.81 -24.68 -10.22
CA GLY A 313 21.89 -23.70 -10.37
C GLY A 313 22.74 -23.95 -11.62
N ALA A 314 23.01 -25.21 -11.96
CA ALA A 314 23.69 -25.58 -13.21
C ALA A 314 22.87 -25.18 -14.45
N VAL A 315 21.54 -25.33 -14.41
CA VAL A 315 20.66 -24.89 -15.51
C VAL A 315 20.59 -23.37 -15.61
N ILE A 316 20.53 -22.65 -14.48
CA ILE A 316 20.60 -21.18 -14.47
C ILE A 316 21.90 -20.69 -15.10
N ASN A 317 23.02 -21.35 -14.80
CA ASN A 317 24.33 -21.03 -15.39
C ASN A 317 24.40 -21.27 -16.91
N SER A 318 23.58 -22.19 -17.44
CA SER A 318 23.49 -22.48 -18.87
C SER A 318 22.39 -21.71 -19.60
N MET A 319 21.64 -20.85 -18.91
CA MET A 319 20.66 -19.96 -19.55
C MET A 319 21.35 -18.98 -20.49
N ASP A 320 20.73 -18.76 -21.64
CA ASP A 320 21.13 -17.66 -22.53
C ASP A 320 20.72 -16.33 -21.90
N ASP A 321 21.48 -15.27 -22.18
CA ASP A 321 21.30 -13.98 -21.51
C ASP A 321 19.94 -13.32 -21.86
N ASP A 322 19.33 -13.71 -22.99
CA ASP A 322 18.01 -13.25 -23.45
C ASP A 322 16.84 -14.08 -22.89
N GLU A 323 17.10 -15.25 -22.27
CA GLU A 323 16.04 -16.10 -21.72
C GLU A 323 15.40 -15.46 -20.47
N SER A 324 14.07 -15.45 -20.43
CA SER A 324 13.29 -15.04 -19.26
C SER A 324 12.14 -16.01 -19.04
N PHE A 325 11.58 -16.03 -17.84
CA PHE A 325 10.42 -16.86 -17.53
C PHE A 325 9.50 -16.23 -16.48
N ALA A 326 8.26 -16.70 -16.45
CA ALA A 326 7.27 -16.38 -15.44
C ALA A 326 6.70 -17.67 -14.84
N LEU A 327 6.98 -17.92 -13.56
CA LEU A 327 6.41 -19.02 -12.79
C LEU A 327 5.05 -18.59 -12.24
N LEU A 328 3.97 -19.11 -12.81
CA LEU A 328 2.62 -18.88 -12.29
C LEU A 328 2.47 -19.51 -10.90
N LEU A 329 1.95 -18.73 -9.96
CA LEU A 329 1.71 -19.20 -8.59
C LEU A 329 0.38 -19.91 -8.50
N ALA A 330 0.36 -21.02 -7.76
CA ALA A 330 -0.80 -21.89 -7.61
C ALA A 330 -1.83 -21.32 -6.63
N HIS A 331 -1.40 -20.55 -5.61
CA HIS A 331 -2.33 -19.93 -4.67
C HIS A 331 -2.71 -18.52 -5.10
N GLU A 332 -3.89 -18.09 -4.64
CA GLU A 332 -4.32 -16.70 -4.74
C GLU A 332 -3.73 -15.87 -3.60
N TYR A 333 -3.32 -14.65 -3.96
CA TYR A 333 -2.72 -13.69 -3.05
C TYR A 333 -3.47 -12.36 -3.15
N THR A 334 -3.56 -11.65 -2.03
CA THR A 334 -4.09 -10.28 -2.03
C THR A 334 -2.93 -9.31 -2.21
N GLU A 335 -3.20 -8.17 -2.86
CA GLU A 335 -2.22 -7.08 -3.03
C GLU A 335 -1.61 -6.68 -1.69
N LYS A 336 -2.46 -6.51 -0.66
CA LYS A 336 -2.02 -6.22 0.70
C LYS A 336 -1.03 -7.24 1.26
N SER A 337 -1.26 -8.54 1.06
CA SER A 337 -0.36 -9.58 1.58
C SER A 337 1.02 -9.54 0.91
N ILE A 338 1.07 -9.23 -0.38
CA ILE A 338 2.32 -9.09 -1.13
C ILE A 338 3.02 -7.77 -0.74
N GLU A 339 2.30 -6.68 -0.59
CA GLU A 339 2.88 -5.39 -0.18
C GLU A 339 3.49 -5.44 1.23
N GLU A 340 2.85 -6.15 2.17
CA GLU A 340 3.32 -6.23 3.57
C GLU A 340 4.44 -7.26 3.80
N MET A 341 4.46 -8.37 3.04
CA MET A 341 5.37 -9.50 3.31
C MET A 341 6.24 -9.92 2.11
N GLY A 342 6.01 -9.36 0.92
CA GLY A 342 6.67 -9.76 -0.32
C GLY A 342 6.60 -11.26 -0.56
N SER A 343 7.75 -11.86 -0.85
CA SER A 343 7.91 -13.31 -1.00
C SER A 343 7.61 -14.11 0.28
N GLY A 344 7.63 -13.48 1.45
CA GLY A 344 7.19 -14.08 2.72
C GLY A 344 5.70 -14.43 2.76
N ALA A 345 4.89 -13.82 1.89
CA ALA A 345 3.47 -14.15 1.75
C ALA A 345 3.24 -15.50 1.05
N LEU A 346 4.22 -16.00 0.28
CA LEU A 346 4.08 -17.19 -0.54
C LEU A 346 3.79 -18.43 0.32
N LYS A 347 2.86 -19.27 -0.13
CA LYS A 347 2.37 -20.43 0.61
C LYS A 347 2.72 -21.73 -0.11
N SER A 348 2.90 -22.79 0.67
CA SER A 348 2.96 -24.16 0.15
C SER A 348 3.99 -24.32 -0.98
N VAL A 349 3.50 -24.73 -2.15
CA VAL A 349 4.25 -25.09 -3.34
C VAL A 349 4.88 -23.85 -3.97
N ASP A 350 4.23 -22.69 -3.86
CA ASP A 350 4.75 -21.42 -4.36
C ASP A 350 5.98 -21.00 -3.56
N ARG A 351 5.91 -21.14 -2.23
CA ARG A 351 7.06 -20.90 -1.34
C ARG A 351 8.19 -21.89 -1.60
N ALA A 352 7.87 -23.18 -1.74
CA ALA A 352 8.87 -24.21 -1.98
C ALA A 352 9.61 -23.99 -3.33
N ARG A 353 8.86 -23.73 -4.40
CA ARG A 353 9.42 -23.45 -5.73
C ARG A 353 10.24 -22.16 -5.73
N PHE A 354 9.73 -21.09 -5.13
CA PHE A 354 10.47 -19.82 -5.09
C PHE A 354 11.72 -19.90 -4.22
N GLN A 355 11.66 -20.55 -3.05
CA GLN A 355 12.84 -20.78 -2.22
C GLN A 355 13.89 -21.60 -2.97
N THR A 356 13.48 -22.64 -3.69
CA THR A 356 14.39 -23.43 -4.53
C THR A 356 15.06 -22.57 -5.60
N LEU A 357 14.30 -21.67 -6.26
CA LEU A 357 14.87 -20.70 -7.20
C LEU A 357 15.88 -19.77 -6.52
N GLN A 358 15.57 -19.22 -5.35
CA GLN A 358 16.46 -18.31 -4.62
C GLN A 358 17.77 -19.01 -4.20
N ASP A 359 17.66 -20.23 -3.69
CA ASP A 359 18.82 -21.00 -3.22
C ASP A 359 19.71 -21.40 -4.40
N SER A 360 19.11 -21.85 -5.51
CA SER A 360 19.83 -22.16 -6.75
C SER A 360 20.49 -20.93 -7.36
N ASN A 361 19.85 -19.77 -7.25
CA ASN A 361 20.41 -18.52 -7.72
C ASN A 361 21.61 -18.04 -6.88
N SER A 362 21.62 -18.38 -5.58
CA SER A 362 22.73 -18.02 -4.68
C SER A 362 24.03 -18.76 -4.99
N VAL A 363 23.94 -19.92 -5.68
CA VAL A 363 25.08 -20.70 -6.16
C VAL A 363 25.37 -20.51 -7.65
N ALA A 364 24.57 -19.70 -8.35
CA ALA A 364 24.81 -19.34 -9.74
C ALA A 364 26.05 -18.42 -9.88
N ALA A 365 26.71 -18.48 -11.03
CA ALA A 365 27.82 -17.59 -11.34
C ALA A 365 27.34 -16.11 -11.29
N PRO A 366 28.14 -15.15 -10.80
CA PRO A 366 27.70 -13.77 -10.61
C PRO A 366 27.10 -13.10 -11.87
N GLY A 367 27.57 -13.46 -13.07
CA GLY A 367 27.04 -12.95 -14.34
C GLY A 367 25.77 -13.65 -14.86
N LYS A 368 25.40 -14.78 -14.25
CA LYS A 368 24.24 -15.62 -14.61
C LYS A 368 23.12 -15.58 -13.56
N ALA A 369 23.36 -14.92 -12.43
CA ALA A 369 22.34 -14.72 -11.41
C ALA A 369 21.10 -14.04 -12.00
N LEU A 370 19.93 -14.57 -11.64
CA LEU A 370 18.63 -14.06 -12.02
C LEU A 370 18.20 -12.93 -11.09
N GLN A 371 17.51 -11.95 -11.66
CA GLN A 371 16.76 -10.95 -10.93
C GLN A 371 15.31 -11.41 -10.82
N PHE A 372 14.73 -11.38 -9.62
CA PHE A 372 13.36 -11.86 -9.37
C PHE A 372 12.40 -10.71 -9.07
N PHE A 373 11.17 -10.85 -9.57
CA PHE A 373 10.07 -9.94 -9.30
C PHE A 373 8.79 -10.74 -9.03
N ILE A 374 7.90 -10.16 -8.21
CA ILE A 374 6.53 -10.65 -8.07
C ILE A 374 5.67 -9.82 -9.02
N ALA A 375 4.86 -10.47 -9.85
CA ALA A 375 4.00 -9.82 -10.83
C ALA A 375 2.55 -10.27 -10.62
N ARG A 376 1.61 -9.32 -10.54
CA ARG A 376 0.18 -9.60 -10.68
C ARG A 376 -0.20 -9.43 -12.14
N LEU A 377 -0.46 -10.55 -12.81
CA LEU A 377 -0.86 -10.61 -14.20
C LEU A 377 -2.37 -10.44 -14.29
N ASN A 378 -2.84 -9.43 -15.03
CA ASN A 378 -4.25 -9.17 -15.25
C ASN A 378 -4.59 -9.27 -16.73
N HIS A 379 -5.71 -9.93 -17.04
CA HIS A 379 -6.29 -10.03 -18.36
C HIS A 379 -7.75 -9.62 -18.29
N ASP A 380 -8.04 -8.42 -18.78
CA ASP A 380 -9.36 -7.79 -18.77
C ASP A 380 -10.08 -8.01 -20.09
N ILE A 381 -11.35 -8.41 -20.03
CA ILE A 381 -12.21 -8.57 -21.21
C ILE A 381 -13.49 -7.79 -20.99
N SER A 382 -13.73 -6.80 -21.85
CA SER A 382 -14.96 -6.00 -21.83
C SER A 382 -15.96 -6.50 -22.86
N TYR A 383 -17.26 -6.45 -22.52
CA TYR A 383 -18.38 -6.86 -23.36
C TYR A 383 -19.50 -5.82 -23.33
N TRP A 384 -20.24 -5.72 -24.43
CA TRP A 384 -21.49 -4.96 -24.52
C TRP A 384 -22.63 -5.87 -25.00
N ASP A 385 -23.85 -5.52 -24.61
CA ASP A 385 -25.08 -6.23 -25.02
C ASP A 385 -25.60 -5.69 -26.36
N ASP A 386 -25.70 -6.57 -27.37
CA ASP A 386 -26.21 -6.24 -28.70
C ASP A 386 -27.72 -6.42 -28.88
N GLY A 387 -28.45 -6.63 -27.77
CA GLY A 387 -29.88 -6.87 -27.77
C GLY A 387 -30.22 -8.36 -27.72
N GLY A 388 -29.46 -9.13 -26.93
CA GLY A 388 -29.71 -10.55 -26.71
C GLY A 388 -28.44 -11.41 -26.61
N SER A 389 -27.27 -10.86 -26.94
CA SER A 389 -25.99 -11.54 -26.78
C SER A 389 -24.88 -10.62 -26.31
N TRP A 390 -23.91 -11.21 -25.60
CA TRP A 390 -22.70 -10.49 -25.19
C TRP A 390 -21.70 -10.49 -26.33
N VAL A 391 -21.34 -9.30 -26.81
CA VAL A 391 -20.31 -9.09 -27.83
C VAL A 391 -19.06 -8.52 -27.17
N GLU A 392 -17.92 -9.16 -27.41
CA GLU A 392 -16.61 -8.70 -26.91
C GLU A 392 -16.25 -7.33 -27.52
N ASN A 393 -15.88 -6.38 -26.67
CA ASN A 393 -15.46 -5.04 -27.04
C ASN A 393 -13.93 -4.92 -27.09
N SER A 394 -13.24 -5.24 -25.99
CA SER A 394 -11.77 -5.18 -25.90
C SER A 394 -11.20 -6.31 -25.05
N ARG A 395 -9.90 -6.58 -25.27
CA ARG A 395 -9.04 -7.39 -24.39
C ARG A 395 -7.82 -6.56 -24.07
N ASP A 396 -7.53 -6.44 -22.78
CA ASP A 396 -6.44 -5.60 -22.30
C ASP A 396 -5.64 -6.40 -21.27
N GLU A 397 -4.31 -6.42 -21.42
CA GLU A 397 -3.40 -7.05 -20.49
C GLU A 397 -2.67 -5.97 -19.69
N SER A 398 -2.51 -6.21 -18.39
CA SER A 398 -1.70 -5.36 -17.51
C SER A 398 -0.92 -6.19 -16.51
N ILE A 399 0.26 -5.69 -16.12
CA ILE A 399 1.07 -6.30 -15.07
C ILE A 399 1.33 -5.27 -13.99
N VAL A 400 0.99 -5.61 -12.75
CA VAL A 400 1.45 -4.85 -11.57
C VAL A 400 2.69 -5.53 -11.00
N TRP A 401 3.77 -4.77 -10.91
CA TRP A 401 5.09 -5.25 -10.51
C TRP A 401 5.40 -4.93 -9.05
N TYR A 402 5.99 -5.90 -8.37
CA TYR A 402 6.47 -5.80 -7.00
C TYR A 402 7.88 -6.35 -6.89
N SER A 403 8.69 -5.77 -6.01
CA SER A 403 9.95 -6.37 -5.59
C SER A 403 9.69 -7.65 -4.77
N THR A 404 10.71 -8.47 -4.57
CA THR A 404 10.60 -9.68 -3.73
C THR A 404 10.39 -9.37 -2.24
N THR A 405 10.57 -8.12 -1.83
CA THR A 405 10.29 -7.61 -0.47
C THR A 405 8.90 -7.00 -0.34
N GLY A 406 8.16 -6.83 -1.44
CA GLY A 406 6.78 -6.32 -1.44
C GLY A 406 6.63 -4.86 -1.91
N GLU A 407 7.71 -4.17 -2.25
CA GLU A 407 7.60 -2.80 -2.74
C GLU A 407 6.92 -2.76 -4.12
N LYS A 408 5.86 -1.98 -4.26
CA LYS A 408 5.14 -1.81 -5.52
C LYS A 408 5.95 -0.93 -6.47
N LEU A 409 6.45 -1.53 -7.55
CA LEU A 409 7.35 -0.88 -8.51
C LEU A 409 6.59 -0.11 -9.59
N GLY A 410 5.37 -0.52 -9.93
CA GLY A 410 4.54 0.15 -10.93
C GLY A 410 3.58 -0.78 -11.64
N GLU A 411 2.88 -0.24 -12.65
CA GLU A 411 1.95 -0.99 -13.50
C GLU A 411 2.30 -0.74 -14.97
N SER A 412 2.29 -1.80 -15.77
CA SER A 412 2.60 -1.79 -17.21
C SER A 412 1.33 -2.14 -17.99
N PRO A 413 0.53 -1.13 -18.40
CA PRO A 413 -0.72 -1.37 -19.13
C PRO A 413 -0.48 -1.54 -20.64
N GLY A 414 -1.26 -2.40 -21.29
CA GLY A 414 -1.44 -2.38 -22.75
C GLY A 414 -0.23 -2.81 -23.57
N ILE A 415 0.67 -3.60 -23.00
CA ILE A 415 1.79 -4.19 -23.74
C ILE A 415 1.38 -5.62 -24.12
N GLU A 416 1.42 -5.96 -25.41
CA GLU A 416 1.27 -7.32 -25.90
C GLU A 416 2.49 -8.13 -25.42
N LEU A 417 2.40 -8.68 -24.21
CA LEU A 417 3.52 -9.30 -23.49
C LEU A 417 3.44 -10.81 -23.63
N HIS A 418 4.31 -11.35 -24.47
CA HIS A 418 4.55 -12.79 -24.51
C HIS A 418 5.42 -13.19 -23.32
N LEU A 419 4.80 -13.72 -22.27
CA LEU A 419 5.52 -14.29 -21.13
C LEU A 419 5.81 -15.76 -21.37
N ASN A 420 7.04 -16.17 -21.08
CA ASN A 420 7.42 -17.58 -21.11
C ASN A 420 6.99 -18.28 -19.81
N LEU A 421 5.79 -18.84 -19.81
CA LEU A 421 5.15 -19.38 -18.61
C LEU A 421 5.75 -20.75 -18.21
N LEU A 422 6.33 -20.83 -17.01
CA LEU A 422 6.68 -22.12 -16.41
C LEU A 422 5.42 -22.79 -15.87
N ASN A 423 5.27 -24.09 -16.13
CA ASN A 423 4.11 -24.88 -15.73
C ASN A 423 4.54 -26.19 -15.02
N PRO A 424 5.21 -26.10 -13.85
CA PRO A 424 5.61 -27.27 -13.07
C PRO A 424 4.43 -28.14 -12.63
N GLY A 425 3.24 -27.54 -12.45
CA GLY A 425 2.01 -28.25 -12.07
C GLY A 425 1.35 -29.05 -13.19
N LYS A 426 1.83 -28.91 -14.45
CA LYS A 426 1.23 -29.53 -15.64
C LYS A 426 -0.26 -29.20 -15.83
N GLU A 427 -0.65 -28.00 -15.44
CA GLU A 427 -2.02 -27.50 -15.60
C GLU A 427 -2.32 -27.29 -17.09
N THR A 428 -3.54 -27.59 -17.53
CA THR A 428 -4.00 -27.25 -18.88
C THR A 428 -4.20 -25.73 -19.03
N LEU A 429 -4.18 -25.20 -20.25
CA LEU A 429 -4.44 -23.77 -20.51
C LEU A 429 -5.74 -23.28 -19.85
N LYS A 430 -6.76 -24.13 -19.84
CA LYS A 430 -8.02 -23.88 -19.15
C LYS A 430 -7.85 -23.74 -17.63
N GLU A 431 -7.17 -24.68 -17.00
CA GLU A 431 -6.91 -24.68 -15.55
C GLU A 431 -6.04 -23.51 -15.13
N LEU A 432 -5.13 -23.06 -16.01
CA LEU A 432 -4.26 -21.93 -15.70
C LEU A 432 -4.98 -20.60 -15.50
N TRP A 433 -6.11 -20.39 -16.18
CA TRP A 433 -6.75 -19.07 -16.26
C TRP A 433 -8.23 -19.06 -15.88
N GLU A 434 -9.05 -20.02 -16.33
CA GLU A 434 -10.50 -19.97 -16.09
C GLU A 434 -10.91 -19.85 -14.62
N PRO A 435 -10.26 -20.56 -13.65
CA PRO A 435 -10.61 -20.46 -12.23
C PRO A 435 -10.39 -19.07 -11.62
N HIS A 436 -9.56 -18.23 -12.25
CA HIS A 436 -9.11 -16.95 -11.69
C HIS A 436 -9.84 -15.73 -12.27
N GLY A 437 -11.00 -15.95 -12.91
CA GLY A 437 -11.82 -14.91 -13.51
C GLY A 437 -12.87 -14.36 -12.55
N ASN A 438 -12.97 -13.03 -12.47
CA ASN A 438 -14.05 -12.33 -11.76
C ASN A 438 -14.81 -11.42 -12.74
N SER A 439 -16.14 -11.56 -12.80
CA SER A 439 -16.99 -10.76 -13.69
C SER A 439 -17.75 -9.68 -12.93
N THR A 440 -17.72 -8.45 -13.44
CA THR A 440 -18.58 -7.35 -13.02
C THR A 440 -19.62 -7.05 -14.09
N PHE A 441 -20.81 -6.64 -13.67
CA PHE A 441 -21.93 -6.31 -14.55
C PHE A 441 -22.47 -4.94 -14.16
N GLU A 442 -22.58 -4.04 -15.14
CA GLU A 442 -23.23 -2.75 -14.97
C GLU A 442 -24.53 -2.76 -15.78
N GLY A 443 -25.65 -2.56 -15.07
CA GLY A 443 -26.99 -2.61 -15.65
C GLY A 443 -27.32 -1.39 -16.51
N TYR A 444 -28.49 -1.43 -17.16
CA TYR A 444 -28.94 -0.40 -18.11
C TYR A 444 -28.95 1.02 -17.52
N LEU A 445 -28.02 1.87 -17.96
CA LEU A 445 -27.89 3.29 -17.61
C LEU A 445 -28.53 4.20 -18.68
N GLY A 446 -29.70 3.83 -19.22
CA GLY A 446 -30.43 4.63 -20.20
C GLY A 446 -30.17 4.20 -21.66
N ASN A 447 -29.67 5.11 -22.51
CA ASN A 447 -29.44 4.84 -23.94
C ASN A 447 -28.18 3.98 -24.20
N GLU A 448 -27.37 3.74 -23.18
CA GLU A 448 -26.21 2.85 -23.22
C GLU A 448 -26.66 1.44 -22.79
N GLY A 449 -26.41 0.44 -23.64
CA GLY A 449 -26.72 -0.97 -23.37
C GLY A 449 -25.93 -1.50 -22.16
N ALA A 450 -26.33 -2.65 -21.63
CA ALA A 450 -25.64 -3.27 -20.50
C ALA A 450 -24.18 -3.61 -20.85
N THR A 451 -23.26 -3.42 -19.90
CA THR A 451 -21.85 -3.76 -20.05
C THR A 451 -21.47 -4.84 -19.04
N LYS A 452 -20.53 -5.70 -19.44
CA LYS A 452 -19.93 -6.71 -18.59
C LYS A 452 -18.43 -6.64 -18.75
N SER A 453 -17.69 -6.63 -17.65
CA SER A 453 -16.24 -6.82 -17.67
C SER A 453 -15.88 -8.12 -16.95
N THR A 454 -14.85 -8.81 -17.41
CA THR A 454 -14.28 -9.97 -16.72
C THR A 454 -12.77 -9.82 -16.64
N THR A 455 -12.25 -9.80 -15.42
CA THR A 455 -10.83 -9.71 -15.13
C THR A 455 -10.32 -11.07 -14.67
N TYR A 456 -9.34 -11.63 -15.36
CA TYR A 456 -8.60 -12.81 -14.92
C TYR A 456 -7.29 -12.35 -14.29
N SER A 457 -7.04 -12.71 -13.02
CA SER A 457 -5.86 -12.23 -12.30
C SER A 457 -5.10 -13.38 -11.65
N ARG A 458 -3.79 -13.45 -11.90
CA ARG A 458 -2.92 -14.46 -11.30
C ARG A 458 -1.55 -13.89 -10.96
N TYR A 459 -0.98 -14.28 -9.83
CA TYR A 459 0.38 -13.87 -9.49
C TYR A 459 1.42 -14.80 -10.10
N ALA A 460 2.59 -14.25 -10.41
CA ALA A 460 3.73 -14.95 -10.95
C ALA A 460 5.04 -14.47 -10.32
N ILE A 461 6.05 -15.34 -10.28
CA ILE A 461 7.45 -14.92 -10.13
C ILE A 461 8.03 -14.77 -11.53
N VAL A 462 8.47 -13.56 -11.86
CA VAL A 462 9.13 -13.27 -13.14
C VAL A 462 10.64 -13.15 -12.91
N ALA A 463 11.42 -13.76 -13.79
CA ALA A 463 12.87 -13.76 -13.68
C ALA A 463 13.57 -13.62 -15.04
N TRP A 464 14.70 -12.93 -15.02
CA TRP A 464 15.64 -12.81 -16.14
C TRP A 464 17.08 -12.64 -15.63
N PRO A 465 18.11 -12.95 -16.44
CA PRO A 465 19.50 -12.71 -16.11
C PRO A 465 19.78 -11.25 -15.72
N ALA A 466 20.49 -11.05 -14.61
CA ALA A 466 20.78 -9.73 -14.08
C ALA A 466 21.61 -8.86 -15.04
N VAL A 467 22.37 -9.46 -15.96
CA VAL A 467 23.15 -8.75 -16.99
C VAL A 467 22.29 -7.86 -17.90
N HIS A 468 21.07 -8.31 -18.24
CA HIS A 468 20.07 -7.50 -18.96
C HIS A 468 19.02 -6.87 -18.04
N GLY A 469 19.22 -6.93 -16.72
CA GLY A 469 18.23 -6.49 -15.72
C GLY A 469 17.79 -5.04 -15.92
N VAL A 470 18.74 -4.15 -16.25
CA VAL A 470 18.47 -2.72 -16.51
C VAL A 470 17.59 -2.53 -17.75
N GLU A 471 17.91 -3.20 -18.85
CA GLU A 471 17.16 -3.09 -20.11
C GLU A 471 15.75 -3.65 -19.97
N LYS A 472 15.63 -4.87 -19.40
CA LYS A 472 14.35 -5.54 -19.16
C LYS A 472 13.48 -4.77 -18.16
N ALA A 473 14.02 -4.30 -17.05
CA ALA A 473 13.27 -3.48 -16.09
C ALA A 473 12.80 -2.16 -16.72
N CYS A 474 13.63 -1.53 -17.55
CA CYS A 474 13.22 -0.37 -18.32
C CYS A 474 12.05 -0.71 -19.25
N GLN A 475 12.15 -1.78 -20.03
CA GLN A 475 11.17 -2.16 -21.04
C GLN A 475 9.84 -2.63 -20.43
N LEU A 476 9.91 -3.45 -19.38
CA LEU A 476 8.77 -4.19 -18.85
C LEU A 476 8.14 -3.56 -17.62
N ILE A 477 8.91 -2.79 -16.83
CA ILE A 477 8.45 -2.20 -15.56
C ILE A 477 8.41 -0.67 -15.68
N ASN A 478 9.55 0.00 -15.46
CA ASN A 478 9.76 1.44 -15.64
C ASN A 478 11.22 1.81 -15.32
N VAL A 479 11.56 3.09 -15.48
CA VAL A 479 12.92 3.60 -15.23
C VAL A 479 13.32 3.57 -13.75
N ASN A 480 12.37 3.58 -12.80
CA ASN A 480 12.66 3.50 -11.37
C ASN A 480 13.16 2.09 -10.99
N ALA A 481 12.48 1.04 -11.44
CA ALA A 481 12.98 -0.32 -11.28
C ALA A 481 14.31 -0.54 -12.01
N ALA A 482 14.51 0.12 -13.16
CA ALA A 482 15.75 -0.02 -13.92
C ALA A 482 16.97 0.61 -13.25
N VAL A 483 16.82 1.74 -12.53
CA VAL A 483 17.95 2.33 -11.80
C VAL A 483 18.33 1.51 -10.57
N GLU A 484 17.37 0.82 -9.94
CA GLU A 484 17.65 -0.14 -8.87
C GLU A 484 18.39 -1.37 -9.40
N ALA A 485 17.98 -1.89 -10.56
CA ALA A 485 18.73 -2.95 -11.26
C ALA A 485 20.17 -2.49 -11.56
N LEU A 486 20.34 -1.24 -12.01
CA LEU A 486 21.66 -0.66 -12.29
C LEU A 486 22.50 -0.52 -11.02
N GLN A 487 21.88 -0.15 -9.90
CA GLN A 487 22.52 -0.08 -8.59
C GLN A 487 23.02 -1.45 -8.12
N CYS A 488 22.28 -2.52 -8.40
CA CYS A 488 22.69 -3.89 -8.07
C CYS A 488 23.88 -4.39 -8.91
N GLN A 489 24.20 -3.73 -10.03
CA GLN A 489 25.34 -4.05 -10.89
C GLN A 489 26.64 -3.30 -10.51
N ARG A 490 26.71 -2.66 -9.33
CA ARG A 490 27.92 -1.93 -8.91
C ARG A 490 29.17 -2.85 -8.93
N PRO A 491 30.32 -2.35 -9.42
CA PRO A 491 30.57 -1.00 -9.91
C PRO A 491 30.05 -0.77 -11.34
N VAL A 492 29.43 0.39 -11.59
CA VAL A 492 28.90 0.77 -12.91
C VAL A 492 29.89 1.69 -13.61
N ASN A 493 30.35 1.32 -14.80
CA ASN A 493 31.25 2.18 -15.58
C ASN A 493 30.50 3.36 -16.25
N ALA A 494 31.23 4.43 -16.57
CA ALA A 494 30.67 5.65 -17.14
C ALA A 494 29.93 5.45 -18.48
N LEU A 495 30.36 4.50 -19.33
CA LEU A 495 29.71 4.21 -20.61
C LEU A 495 28.34 3.56 -20.42
N THR A 496 28.23 2.59 -19.50
CA THR A 496 26.96 1.96 -19.14
C THR A 496 26.00 2.99 -18.54
N LEU A 497 26.49 3.83 -17.62
CA LEU A 497 25.68 4.88 -17.01
C LEU A 497 25.18 5.91 -18.05
N ARG A 498 26.04 6.30 -19.00
CA ARG A 498 25.66 7.18 -20.12
C ARG A 498 24.51 6.60 -20.94
N LYS A 499 24.66 5.35 -21.40
CA LYS A 499 23.62 4.66 -22.20
C LYS A 499 22.29 4.57 -21.46
N PHE A 500 22.34 4.29 -20.17
CA PHE A 500 21.15 4.29 -19.31
C PHE A 500 20.48 5.67 -19.29
N MET A 501 21.24 6.74 -19.03
CA MET A 501 20.71 8.11 -18.99
C MET A 501 20.16 8.58 -20.33
N GLU A 502 20.76 8.17 -21.45
CA GLU A 502 20.24 8.45 -22.80
C GLU A 502 18.87 7.78 -23.02
N ASN A 503 18.71 6.52 -22.61
CA ASN A 503 17.42 5.81 -22.67
C ASN A 503 16.36 6.50 -21.79
N VAL A 504 16.71 6.88 -20.56
CA VAL A 504 15.81 7.64 -19.67
C VAL A 504 15.40 8.98 -20.31
N SER A 505 16.35 9.69 -20.93
CA SER A 505 16.08 10.96 -21.60
C SER A 505 15.10 10.81 -22.77
N ALA A 506 15.22 9.74 -23.55
CA ALA A 506 14.32 9.41 -24.65
C ALA A 506 12.89 9.16 -24.15
N LYS A 507 12.74 8.34 -23.11
CA LYS A 507 11.42 8.07 -22.48
C LYS A 507 10.76 9.33 -21.92
N LEU A 508 11.54 10.19 -21.27
CA LEU A 508 11.05 11.49 -20.79
C LEU A 508 10.65 12.44 -21.94
N ALA A 509 11.15 12.24 -23.16
CA ALA A 509 10.78 13.03 -24.33
C ALA A 509 9.50 12.53 -25.01
N GLU A 510 9.29 11.21 -25.05
CA GLU A 510 8.07 10.59 -25.59
C GLU A 510 6.80 11.01 -24.82
N GLU A 511 6.89 11.13 -23.49
CA GLU A 511 5.76 11.53 -22.65
C GLU A 511 5.26 12.96 -22.94
N LYS A 512 6.12 13.85 -23.46
CA LYS A 512 5.73 15.23 -23.81
C LYS A 512 4.74 15.30 -24.99
N GLN A 513 4.61 14.24 -25.79
CA GLN A 513 3.74 14.19 -26.95
C GLN A 513 2.33 13.65 -26.63
N SER A 514 2.11 13.13 -25.42
CA SER A 514 0.80 12.63 -24.98
C SER A 514 -0.06 13.77 -24.41
N TYR A 515 -1.29 13.93 -24.89
CA TYR A 515 -2.22 14.94 -24.39
C TYR A 515 -2.56 14.66 -22.91
N SER A 516 -2.29 15.67 -22.06
CA SER A 516 -2.98 16.04 -20.79
C SER A 516 -4.03 15.03 -20.34
N TRP A 517 -3.94 14.26 -19.24
CA TRP A 517 -4.13 14.58 -17.80
C TRP A 517 -3.40 13.56 -16.89
N ARG A 518 -2.67 12.61 -17.49
CA ARG A 518 -1.86 11.57 -16.83
C ARG A 518 -0.36 11.83 -17.05
N ARG A 519 0.16 13.02 -16.76
CA ARG A 519 1.62 13.18 -16.63
C ARG A 519 2.05 12.34 -15.43
N SER A 520 2.48 11.12 -15.70
CA SER A 520 2.97 10.20 -14.69
C SER A 520 4.36 10.68 -14.29
N ASN A 521 4.71 10.57 -13.01
CA ASN A 521 6.09 10.82 -12.63
C ASN A 521 6.91 9.61 -13.09
N ILE A 522 7.35 9.63 -14.35
CA ILE A 522 8.23 8.58 -14.93
C ILE A 522 9.39 8.31 -13.97
N VAL A 523 9.94 9.39 -13.41
CA VAL A 523 11.04 9.36 -12.45
C VAL A 523 10.53 9.67 -11.03
N SER A 524 11.02 8.92 -10.04
CA SER A 524 10.77 9.13 -8.61
C SER A 524 11.90 9.89 -7.89
N VAL A 525 11.66 10.30 -6.64
CA VAL A 525 12.71 10.83 -5.76
C VAL A 525 13.78 9.78 -5.47
N GLY A 526 13.36 8.51 -5.29
CA GLY A 526 14.27 7.37 -5.11
C GLY A 526 15.19 7.21 -6.32
N PHE A 527 14.64 7.30 -7.54
CA PHE A 527 15.45 7.25 -8.76
C PHE A 527 16.51 8.35 -8.79
N CYS A 528 16.12 9.59 -8.49
CA CYS A 528 17.06 10.71 -8.54
C CYS A 528 18.19 10.55 -7.52
N ARG A 529 17.87 10.05 -6.32
CA ARG A 529 18.86 9.74 -5.28
C ARG A 529 19.85 8.68 -5.78
N THR A 530 19.37 7.54 -6.24
CA THR A 530 20.22 6.44 -6.72
C THR A 530 21.07 6.87 -7.91
N LEU A 531 20.50 7.64 -8.85
CA LEU A 531 21.26 8.15 -9.99
C LEU A 531 22.36 9.12 -9.55
N CYS A 532 22.09 10.03 -8.60
CA CYS A 532 23.12 10.93 -8.07
C CYS A 532 24.25 10.16 -7.37
N GLU A 533 23.94 9.10 -6.63
CA GLU A 533 24.96 8.23 -6.02
C GLU A 533 25.84 7.57 -7.09
N LEU A 534 25.25 7.01 -8.14
CA LEU A 534 25.99 6.41 -9.25
C LEU A 534 26.84 7.43 -10.01
N LEU A 535 26.37 8.67 -10.14
CA LEU A 535 27.15 9.77 -10.75
C LEU A 535 28.36 10.15 -9.90
N VAL A 536 28.21 10.22 -8.57
CA VAL A 536 29.34 10.44 -7.65
C VAL A 536 30.35 9.30 -7.75
N GLU A 537 29.89 8.06 -7.76
CA GLU A 537 30.76 6.88 -7.89
C GLU A 537 31.51 6.84 -9.23
N ALA A 538 30.86 7.26 -10.33
CA ALA A 538 31.47 7.30 -11.65
C ALA A 538 32.53 8.40 -11.81
N GLY A 539 32.41 9.51 -11.07
CA GLY A 539 33.41 10.60 -11.08
C GLY A 539 33.56 11.33 -12.42
N ASP A 540 32.58 11.24 -13.33
CA ASP A 540 32.61 11.86 -14.66
C ASP A 540 31.68 13.08 -14.73
N SER A 541 32.26 14.29 -14.78
CA SER A 541 31.51 15.55 -14.83
C SER A 541 30.62 15.69 -16.06
N SER A 542 30.96 15.04 -17.17
CA SER A 542 30.13 15.06 -18.38
C SER A 542 28.81 14.28 -18.21
N LEU A 543 28.77 13.29 -17.32
CA LEU A 543 27.53 12.61 -16.93
C LEU A 543 26.69 13.47 -16.00
N VAL A 544 27.32 14.23 -15.10
CA VAL A 544 26.61 15.19 -14.23
C VAL A 544 25.97 16.30 -15.06
N HIS A 545 26.68 16.83 -16.06
CA HIS A 545 26.12 17.75 -17.06
C HIS A 545 24.91 17.13 -17.77
N LEU A 546 25.03 15.87 -18.24
CA LEU A 546 23.93 15.15 -18.89
C LEU A 546 22.70 15.04 -17.96
N PHE A 547 22.90 14.77 -16.68
CA PHE A 547 21.83 14.71 -15.69
C PHE A 547 21.09 16.04 -15.55
N PHE A 548 21.81 17.15 -15.41
CA PHE A 548 21.17 18.46 -15.27
C PHE A 548 20.36 18.84 -16.51
N VAL A 549 20.94 18.66 -17.70
CA VAL A 549 20.30 19.06 -18.97
C VAL A 549 19.13 18.15 -19.34
N ASN A 550 19.31 16.83 -19.25
CA ASN A 550 18.36 15.87 -19.80
C ASN A 550 17.35 15.32 -18.80
N THR A 551 17.68 15.34 -17.50
CA THR A 551 16.83 14.79 -16.45
C THR A 551 16.27 15.90 -15.56
N MET A 552 17.12 16.68 -14.88
CA MET A 552 16.69 17.68 -13.89
C MET A 552 15.72 18.69 -14.52
N ASN A 553 16.04 19.25 -15.68
CA ASN A 553 15.17 20.19 -16.40
C ASN A 553 13.76 19.66 -16.69
N LYS A 554 13.59 18.34 -16.76
CA LYS A 554 12.30 17.68 -17.05
C LYS A 554 11.56 17.21 -15.78
N LEU A 555 12.17 17.30 -14.61
CA LEU A 555 11.52 16.89 -13.35
C LEU A 555 10.42 17.87 -12.94
N ASN A 556 9.36 17.34 -12.33
CA ASN A 556 8.34 18.17 -11.71
C ASN A 556 8.89 18.88 -10.45
N ARG A 557 8.20 19.93 -10.00
CA ARG A 557 8.61 20.75 -8.85
C ARG A 557 8.65 19.98 -7.53
N SER A 558 7.73 19.04 -7.32
CA SER A 558 7.65 18.23 -6.10
C SER A 558 8.91 17.38 -5.91
N ILE A 559 9.36 16.71 -6.96
CA ILE A 559 10.57 15.88 -6.95
C ILE A 559 11.81 16.76 -6.75
N LYS A 560 11.91 17.89 -7.47
CA LYS A 560 13.04 18.82 -7.33
C LYS A 560 13.24 19.22 -5.86
N ASN A 561 12.16 19.55 -5.15
CA ASN A 561 12.24 19.98 -3.74
C ASN A 561 12.79 18.90 -2.78
N GLU A 562 12.66 17.62 -3.12
CA GLU A 562 13.07 16.49 -2.27
C GLU A 562 14.50 15.98 -2.55
N ILE A 563 15.15 16.48 -3.61
CA ILE A 563 16.48 15.99 -4.04
C ILE A 563 17.64 16.93 -3.67
N ALA A 564 17.43 17.90 -2.77
CA ALA A 564 18.48 18.83 -2.35
C ALA A 564 19.71 18.14 -1.75
N ALA A 565 19.53 17.09 -0.94
CA ALA A 565 20.63 16.33 -0.35
C ALA A 565 21.46 15.56 -1.40
N PRO A 566 20.86 14.78 -2.33
CA PRO A 566 21.57 14.22 -3.48
C PRO A 566 22.36 15.26 -4.31
N LEU A 567 21.76 16.42 -4.59
CA LEU A 567 22.44 17.50 -5.33
C LEU A 567 23.62 18.08 -4.56
N THR A 568 23.49 18.22 -3.23
CA THR A 568 24.58 18.64 -2.35
C THR A 568 25.75 17.66 -2.41
N ALA A 569 25.48 16.35 -2.50
CA ALA A 569 26.52 15.34 -2.66
C ALA A 569 27.28 15.50 -3.99
N LEU A 570 26.59 15.78 -5.10
CA LEU A 570 27.25 16.09 -6.37
C LEU A 570 28.17 17.32 -6.26
N ILE A 571 27.66 18.42 -5.69
CA ILE A 571 28.44 19.67 -5.56
C ILE A 571 29.69 19.50 -4.69
N ARG A 572 29.67 18.57 -3.72
CA ARG A 572 30.84 18.27 -2.87
C ARG A 572 31.90 17.41 -3.57
N ASN A 573 31.51 16.63 -4.59
CA ASN A 573 32.41 15.68 -5.26
C ASN A 573 32.95 16.18 -6.61
N PHE A 574 32.38 17.25 -7.17
CA PHE A 574 32.77 17.80 -8.47
C PHE A 574 33.17 19.28 -8.34
N ASP A 575 34.12 19.71 -9.15
CA ASP A 575 34.54 21.11 -9.20
C ASP A 575 33.40 22.00 -9.69
N TRP A 576 33.17 23.11 -8.99
CA TRP A 576 32.08 24.04 -9.31
C TRP A 576 32.19 24.63 -10.73
N SER A 577 33.39 24.72 -11.29
CA SER A 577 33.63 25.17 -12.67
C SER A 577 33.00 24.24 -13.71
N ASP A 578 32.82 22.96 -13.38
CA ASP A 578 32.45 21.93 -14.34
C ASP A 578 30.94 21.69 -14.38
N ILE A 579 30.25 22.01 -13.28
CA ILE A 579 28.83 21.66 -13.10
C ILE A 579 27.95 22.84 -12.62
N GLY A 580 28.57 23.95 -12.23
CA GLY A 580 27.89 25.03 -11.53
C GLY A 580 26.92 25.81 -12.40
N GLN A 581 27.28 26.04 -13.68
CA GLN A 581 26.43 26.78 -14.61
C GLN A 581 25.14 26.01 -14.92
N GLU A 582 25.27 24.74 -15.27
CA GLU A 582 24.16 23.86 -15.63
C GLU A 582 23.21 23.63 -14.45
N LEU A 583 23.75 23.51 -13.24
CA LEU A 583 22.93 23.44 -12.03
C LEU A 583 22.10 24.73 -11.88
N LEU A 584 22.72 25.91 -11.97
CA LEU A 584 22.01 27.19 -11.83
C LEU A 584 20.93 27.38 -12.90
N GLU A 585 21.22 26.97 -14.13
CA GLU A 585 20.23 26.96 -15.23
C GLU A 585 19.09 25.98 -14.92
N SER A 586 19.38 24.78 -14.43
CA SER A 586 18.34 23.76 -14.13
C SER A 586 17.43 24.09 -12.95
N LEU A 587 17.94 24.90 -12.03
CA LEU A 587 17.18 25.46 -10.92
C LEU A 587 16.27 26.60 -11.38
N SER A 588 16.57 27.27 -12.49
CA SER A 588 15.81 28.42 -12.96
C SER A 588 14.40 28.02 -13.39
N ASN A 589 13.40 28.74 -12.88
CA ASN A 589 12.01 28.62 -13.31
C ASN A 589 11.85 29.34 -14.67
N GLU A 590 12.19 28.70 -15.79
CA GLU A 590 11.57 29.10 -17.06
C GLU A 590 10.09 28.75 -16.98
N GLY A 591 9.24 29.78 -16.91
CA GLY A 591 7.85 29.64 -16.52
C GLY A 591 7.10 28.54 -17.26
N ASP A 592 6.65 27.52 -16.52
CA ASP A 592 5.65 26.57 -17.00
C ASP A 592 4.47 27.35 -17.59
N ARG A 593 4.22 27.13 -18.88
CA ARG A 593 2.93 27.41 -19.48
C ARG A 593 2.02 26.25 -19.08
N ASN A 594 0.94 26.52 -18.34
CA ASN A 594 -0.15 25.56 -18.25
C ASN A 594 -0.75 25.36 -19.65
N ASP A 595 -1.47 24.25 -19.88
CA ASP A 595 -2.12 23.86 -21.16
C ASP A 595 -3.01 24.96 -21.78
N VAL A 596 -3.33 26.02 -21.03
CA VAL A 596 -4.17 27.16 -21.43
C VAL A 596 -3.35 28.44 -21.71
N GLY A 597 -2.02 28.36 -21.78
CA GLY A 597 -1.15 29.51 -22.09
C GLY A 597 -1.05 30.56 -20.97
N VAL A 598 -1.52 30.25 -19.77
CA VAL A 598 -1.42 31.14 -18.60
C VAL A 598 -0.06 30.92 -17.92
N VAL A 599 0.71 32.00 -17.80
CA VAL A 599 1.96 32.02 -17.01
C VAL A 599 1.63 31.67 -15.56
N VAL A 600 2.15 30.55 -15.08
CA VAL A 600 2.05 30.17 -13.67
C VAL A 600 2.73 31.25 -12.84
N LYS A 601 2.04 31.78 -11.81
CA LYS A 601 2.61 32.74 -10.86
C LYS A 601 3.96 32.19 -10.34
N THR A 602 4.97 33.04 -10.27
CA THR A 602 6.26 32.74 -9.63
C THR A 602 6.02 32.13 -8.25
N ASP A 603 6.46 30.89 -8.05
CA ASP A 603 6.43 30.18 -6.78
C ASP A 603 7.82 30.21 -6.12
N ASP A 604 7.87 29.82 -4.85
CA ASP A 604 9.09 29.83 -4.04
C ASP A 604 9.93 28.55 -4.18
N SER A 605 9.53 27.63 -5.06
CA SER A 605 10.18 26.31 -5.23
C SER A 605 11.68 26.42 -5.54
N CYS A 606 12.05 27.28 -6.51
CA CYS A 606 13.46 27.49 -6.87
C CYS A 606 14.28 28.04 -5.68
N MET A 607 13.74 29.05 -4.98
CA MET A 607 14.37 29.61 -3.78
C MET A 607 14.53 28.55 -2.69
N LYS A 608 13.49 27.72 -2.46
CA LYS A 608 13.46 26.67 -1.45
C LYS A 608 14.55 25.61 -1.70
N ILE A 609 14.55 24.96 -2.86
CA ILE A 609 15.57 23.94 -3.17
C ILE A 609 16.99 24.52 -3.10
N THR A 610 17.19 25.73 -3.63
CA THR A 610 18.51 26.39 -3.63
C THR A 610 19.01 26.63 -2.22
N LEU A 611 18.15 27.13 -1.32
CA LEU A 611 18.49 27.35 0.08
C LEU A 611 18.73 26.04 0.84
N CYS A 612 17.98 24.98 0.54
CA CYS A 612 18.22 23.66 1.13
C CYS A 612 19.60 23.11 0.73
N ILE A 613 20.01 23.27 -0.54
CA ILE A 613 21.35 22.88 -1.00
C ILE A 613 22.42 23.71 -0.28
N VAL A 614 22.24 25.04 -0.23
CA VAL A 614 23.16 25.95 0.48
C VAL A 614 23.33 25.54 1.94
N ASP A 615 22.26 25.11 2.62
CA ASP A 615 22.32 24.73 4.03
C ASP A 615 23.22 23.52 4.28
N GLY A 616 23.37 22.66 3.27
CA GLY A 616 24.30 21.53 3.27
C GLY A 616 25.71 21.85 2.76
N LEU A 617 26.04 23.09 2.37
CA LEU A 617 27.35 23.41 1.79
C LEU A 617 28.26 24.21 2.73
N GLU A 618 29.56 23.91 2.62
CA GLU A 618 30.63 24.68 3.26
C GLU A 618 30.85 26.03 2.56
N ALA A 619 31.68 26.88 3.17
CA ALA A 619 32.03 28.17 2.59
C ALA A 619 32.85 27.98 1.31
N GLY A 620 32.35 28.50 0.19
CA GLY A 620 33.03 28.40 -1.09
C GLY A 620 32.28 29.07 -2.23
N VAL A 621 32.83 28.94 -3.44
CA VAL A 621 32.30 29.55 -4.67
C VAL A 621 30.88 29.04 -4.96
N ALA A 622 30.65 27.73 -4.81
CA ALA A 622 29.34 27.11 -5.00
C ALA A 622 28.26 27.70 -4.09
N ARG A 623 28.52 27.76 -2.78
CA ARG A 623 27.57 28.32 -1.80
C ARG A 623 27.27 29.79 -2.09
N LYS A 624 28.29 30.57 -2.48
CA LYS A 624 28.10 31.98 -2.83
C LYS A 624 27.22 32.15 -4.07
N ALA A 625 27.47 31.40 -5.14
CA ALA A 625 26.70 31.47 -6.38
C ALA A 625 25.23 31.06 -6.16
N LEU A 626 24.99 29.97 -5.41
CA LEU A 626 23.64 29.52 -5.07
C LEU A 626 22.92 30.52 -4.16
N LEU A 627 23.61 31.17 -3.22
CA LEU A 627 23.02 32.24 -2.41
C LEU A 627 22.62 33.47 -3.22
N GLN A 628 23.44 33.86 -4.20
CA GLN A 628 23.10 34.94 -5.13
C GLN A 628 21.84 34.57 -5.93
N LYS A 629 21.76 33.34 -6.44
CA LYS A 629 20.57 32.82 -7.12
C LYS A 629 19.34 32.84 -6.22
N ALA A 630 19.44 32.35 -4.99
CA ALA A 630 18.33 32.36 -4.03
C ALA A 630 17.84 33.79 -3.72
N ALA A 631 18.76 34.75 -3.56
CA ALA A 631 18.43 36.16 -3.34
C ALA A 631 17.74 36.78 -4.56
N GLU A 632 18.19 36.44 -5.78
CA GLU A 632 17.55 36.85 -7.03
C GLU A 632 16.10 36.33 -7.10
N GLU A 633 15.88 35.04 -6.82
CA GLU A 633 14.53 34.45 -6.85
C GLU A 633 13.62 35.01 -5.76
N ALA A 634 14.15 35.25 -4.55
CA ALA A 634 13.41 35.93 -3.48
C ALA A 634 12.93 37.33 -3.90
N SER A 635 13.74 38.04 -4.69
CA SER A 635 13.38 39.39 -5.17
C SER A 635 12.19 39.38 -6.14
N LYS A 636 12.01 38.29 -6.89
CA LYS A 636 10.91 38.08 -7.87
C LYS A 636 9.58 37.71 -7.21
N LEU A 637 9.59 37.24 -5.95
CA LEU A 637 8.39 36.85 -5.22
C LEU A 637 7.58 38.07 -4.75
N ARG A 638 6.26 37.89 -4.65
CA ARG A 638 5.40 38.84 -3.93
C ARG A 638 5.71 38.79 -2.44
N GLU A 639 5.55 39.91 -1.77
CA GLU A 639 5.85 40.08 -0.34
C GLU A 639 5.10 39.08 0.55
N ASP A 640 3.80 38.87 0.29
CA ASP A 640 2.96 37.94 1.03
C ASP A 640 3.44 36.49 0.90
N LYS A 641 3.86 36.10 -0.31
CA LYS A 641 4.38 34.76 -0.61
C LYS A 641 5.78 34.54 -0.04
N LEU A 642 6.65 35.55 -0.12
CA LEU A 642 7.98 35.47 0.47
C LEU A 642 7.90 35.33 2.00
N CYS A 643 7.06 36.13 2.67
CA CYS A 643 6.94 36.10 4.13
C CYS A 643 6.24 34.83 4.64
N SER A 644 5.42 34.16 3.84
CA SER A 644 4.77 32.90 4.20
C SER A 644 5.52 31.65 3.68
N SER A 645 6.67 31.80 3.02
CA SER A 645 7.46 30.67 2.53
C SER A 645 8.11 29.91 3.67
N GLU A 646 8.12 28.59 3.59
CA GLU A 646 8.86 27.72 4.53
C GLU A 646 10.38 27.96 4.46
N ALA A 647 10.89 28.41 3.32
CA ALA A 647 12.30 28.69 3.11
C ALA A 647 12.73 30.09 3.58
N MET A 648 11.80 30.93 4.03
CA MET A 648 12.09 32.29 4.51
C MET A 648 13.09 32.30 5.67
N GLY A 649 13.00 31.34 6.57
CA GLY A 649 13.95 31.18 7.68
C GLY A 649 15.38 30.93 7.19
N LEU A 650 15.56 30.02 6.21
CA LEU A 650 16.87 29.75 5.61
C LEU A 650 17.42 30.96 4.85
N LEU A 651 16.56 31.72 4.15
CA LEU A 651 16.97 32.94 3.48
C LEU A 651 17.53 33.96 4.49
N CYS A 652 16.84 34.16 5.61
CA CYS A 652 17.26 35.09 6.67
C CYS A 652 18.55 34.61 7.36
N LYS A 653 18.63 33.31 7.68
CA LYS A 653 19.83 32.66 8.23
C LYS A 653 21.04 32.96 7.38
N TRP A 654 20.96 32.67 6.08
CA TRP A 654 22.11 32.80 5.21
C TRP A 654 22.43 34.22 4.76
N ALA A 655 21.43 35.10 4.64
CA ALA A 655 21.68 36.53 4.43
C ALA A 655 22.57 37.11 5.55
N ILE A 656 22.37 36.66 6.80
CA ILE A 656 23.18 37.06 7.94
C ILE A 656 24.56 36.36 7.94
N LEU A 657 24.56 35.02 7.90
CA LEU A 657 25.76 34.22 8.16
C LEU A 657 26.78 34.27 7.02
N CYS A 658 26.38 34.54 5.78
CA CYS A 658 27.31 34.59 4.64
C CYS A 658 28.26 35.79 4.68
N GLN A 659 27.95 36.82 5.47
CA GLN A 659 28.69 38.09 5.55
C GLN A 659 28.94 38.80 4.22
N ASP A 660 28.22 38.42 3.16
CA ASP A 660 28.36 39.01 1.84
C ASP A 660 27.35 40.15 1.65
N LYS A 661 27.87 41.38 1.53
CA LYS A 661 27.07 42.58 1.29
C LYS A 661 26.22 42.46 0.02
N THR A 662 26.72 41.77 -1.03
CA THR A 662 26.00 41.61 -2.30
C THR A 662 24.75 40.75 -2.18
N ILE A 663 24.64 39.93 -1.13
CA ILE A 663 23.46 39.11 -0.84
C ILE A 663 22.60 39.78 0.24
N PHE A 664 23.22 40.29 1.30
CA PHE A 664 22.52 40.88 2.45
C PHE A 664 21.67 42.10 2.05
N TYR A 665 22.21 43.05 1.28
CA TYR A 665 21.47 44.28 0.97
C TYR A 665 20.26 44.06 0.04
N PRO A 666 20.33 43.26 -1.04
CA PRO A 666 19.15 42.96 -1.85
C PRO A 666 18.02 42.28 -1.06
N VAL A 667 18.35 41.29 -0.22
CA VAL A 667 17.35 40.58 0.60
C VAL A 667 16.70 41.53 1.61
N THR A 668 17.51 42.31 2.34
CA THR A 668 16.98 43.27 3.32
C THR A 668 16.25 44.44 2.67
N ALA A 669 16.63 44.87 1.47
CA ALA A 669 15.91 45.89 0.70
C ALA A 669 14.48 45.45 0.37
N LYS A 670 14.28 44.17 0.02
CA LYS A 670 12.94 43.59 -0.21
C LYS A 670 12.08 43.67 1.06
N PHE A 671 12.63 43.28 2.22
CA PHE A 671 11.91 43.36 3.49
C PHE A 671 11.70 44.80 3.99
N LYS A 672 12.60 45.73 3.65
CA LYS A 672 12.40 47.16 3.90
C LYS A 672 11.23 47.77 3.13
N GLN A 673 10.83 47.19 2.01
CA GLN A 673 9.68 47.63 1.22
C GLN A 673 8.38 46.90 1.62
N THR A 674 8.51 45.74 2.28
CA THR A 674 7.39 44.87 2.65
C THR A 674 6.40 45.56 3.58
N ASP A 675 5.09 45.30 3.40
CA ASP A 675 4.04 45.76 4.31
C ASP A 675 4.37 45.38 5.77
N PRO A 676 4.44 46.35 6.71
CA PRO A 676 4.76 46.08 8.11
C PRO A 676 3.89 45.00 8.76
N LYS A 677 2.66 44.78 8.31
CA LYS A 677 1.78 43.73 8.84
C LYS A 677 2.33 42.30 8.61
N LEU A 678 3.20 42.11 7.62
CA LEU A 678 3.78 40.82 7.23
C LEU A 678 5.18 40.57 7.81
N LEU A 679 5.78 41.56 8.48
CA LEU A 679 7.19 41.51 8.89
C LEU A 679 7.49 40.67 10.13
N GLN A 680 6.47 40.27 10.91
CA GLN A 680 6.67 39.49 12.13
C GLN A 680 7.55 38.24 11.92
N PRO A 681 7.23 37.30 11.02
CA PRO A 681 8.04 36.09 10.82
C PRO A 681 9.46 36.40 10.35
N VAL A 682 9.64 37.47 9.57
CA VAL A 682 10.96 37.91 9.08
C VAL A 682 11.84 38.41 10.23
N ILE A 683 11.29 39.23 11.12
CA ILE A 683 12.03 39.76 12.26
C ILE A 683 12.38 38.65 13.25
N GLU A 684 11.46 37.70 13.47
CA GLU A 684 11.72 36.52 14.29
C GLU A 684 12.87 35.68 13.70
N ALA A 685 12.86 35.41 12.40
CA ALA A 685 13.90 34.65 11.71
C ALA A 685 15.27 35.36 11.79
N PHE A 686 15.34 36.67 11.52
CA PHE A 686 16.59 37.41 11.69
C PHE A 686 17.08 37.35 13.14
N SER A 687 16.19 37.55 14.12
CA SER A 687 16.54 37.54 15.54
C SER A 687 17.24 36.26 16.00
N GLN A 688 16.90 35.10 15.41
CA GLN A 688 17.49 33.80 15.75
C GLN A 688 18.99 33.72 15.38
N HIS A 689 19.46 34.55 14.45
CA HIS A 689 20.82 34.47 13.91
C HIS A 689 21.67 35.73 14.21
N MET A 690 21.15 36.66 15.00
CA MET A 690 21.82 37.93 15.34
C MET A 690 22.76 37.87 16.55
N SER A 691 22.82 36.75 17.29
CA SER A 691 23.56 36.64 18.56
C SER A 691 25.08 36.90 18.46
N GLY A 692 25.64 36.91 17.25
CA GLY A 692 27.05 37.24 16.99
C GLY A 692 27.31 38.56 16.25
N MET A 693 26.29 39.39 15.99
CA MET A 693 26.50 40.70 15.35
C MET A 693 26.84 41.77 16.39
N ASP A 694 27.87 42.57 16.10
CA ASP A 694 28.12 43.79 16.87
C ASP A 694 27.03 44.83 16.55
N ALA A 695 26.53 45.50 17.60
CA ALA A 695 25.58 46.62 17.48
C ALA A 695 26.17 47.80 16.69
N SER A 696 27.50 47.88 16.56
CA SER A 696 28.20 48.86 15.73
C SER A 696 28.19 48.54 14.23
N GLU A 697 27.85 47.30 13.83
CA GLU A 697 27.84 46.92 12.42
C GLU A 697 26.74 47.62 11.62
N GLU A 698 27.10 48.09 10.43
CA GLU A 698 26.17 48.69 9.47
C GLU A 698 24.98 47.76 9.15
N ARG A 699 25.23 46.45 9.09
CA ARG A 699 24.21 45.41 8.84
C ARG A 699 23.20 45.32 9.98
N PHE A 700 23.64 45.48 11.23
CA PHE A 700 22.74 45.48 12.40
C PHE A 700 21.75 46.64 12.30
N ASN A 701 22.22 47.84 11.93
CA ASN A 701 21.37 49.02 11.74
C ASN A 701 20.32 48.82 10.63
N VAL A 702 20.64 48.08 9.58
CA VAL A 702 19.67 47.71 8.53
C VAL A 702 18.54 46.85 9.12
N LEU A 703 18.85 45.86 9.94
CA LEU A 703 17.83 45.00 10.57
C LEU A 703 16.99 45.77 11.59
N VAL A 704 17.61 46.64 12.40
CA VAL A 704 16.90 47.55 13.32
C VAL A 704 15.90 48.42 12.56
N SER A 705 16.25 48.93 11.38
CA SER A 705 15.33 49.75 10.58
C SER A 705 14.09 48.99 10.08
N ILE A 706 14.21 47.68 9.81
CA ILE A 706 13.06 46.82 9.46
C ILE A 706 12.18 46.60 10.69
N ALA A 707 12.79 46.27 11.84
CA ALA A 707 12.07 46.09 13.10
C ALA A 707 11.34 47.39 13.53
N LYS A 708 11.94 48.55 13.29
CA LYS A 708 11.33 49.86 13.58
C LYS A 708 10.02 50.07 12.83
N ARG A 709 9.95 49.73 11.54
CA ARG A 709 8.70 49.84 10.75
C ARG A 709 7.58 48.96 11.33
N ARG A 710 7.91 47.76 11.81
CA ARG A 710 6.95 46.89 12.51
C ARG A 710 6.52 47.50 13.84
N CYS A 711 7.45 48.09 14.61
CA CYS A 711 7.12 48.76 15.87
C CYS A 711 6.20 49.97 15.68
N GLU A 712 6.44 50.78 14.65
CA GLU A 712 5.57 51.91 14.29
C GLU A 712 4.16 51.43 13.95
N TRP A 713 4.04 50.41 13.10
CA TRP A 713 2.74 49.80 12.78
C TRP A 713 2.03 49.21 14.01
N LEU A 714 2.76 48.49 14.88
CA LEU A 714 2.21 47.95 16.13
C LEU A 714 1.74 49.07 17.06
N ASN A 715 2.46 50.18 17.15
CA ASN A 715 2.06 51.33 17.93
C ASN A 715 0.75 51.95 17.39
N ASP A 716 0.60 52.07 16.07
CA ASP A 716 -0.65 52.53 15.46
C ASP A 716 -1.81 51.56 15.76
N GLN A 717 -1.57 50.24 15.74
CA GLN A 717 -2.56 49.25 16.16
C GLN A 717 -2.92 49.38 17.66
N LEU A 718 -1.93 49.61 18.53
CA LEU A 718 -2.16 49.80 19.97
C LEU A 718 -3.01 51.06 20.24
N GLN A 719 -2.79 52.14 19.50
CA GLN A 719 -3.62 53.36 19.60
C GLN A 719 -5.04 53.13 19.07
N ALA A 720 -5.19 52.40 17.96
CA ALA A 720 -6.49 52.11 17.38
C ALA A 720 -7.34 51.17 18.27
N LEU A 721 -6.72 50.12 18.81
CA LEU A 721 -7.36 49.07 19.62
C LEU A 721 -7.48 49.44 21.10
N GLY A 722 -6.65 50.36 21.60
CA GLY A 722 -6.55 50.75 23.02
C GLY A 722 -7.71 51.61 23.54
N LYS A 723 -8.80 51.73 22.77
CA LYS A 723 -9.99 52.49 23.19
C LYS A 723 -10.75 51.76 24.30
N PRO A 724 -11.33 52.48 25.28
CA PRO A 724 -12.19 51.87 26.30
C PRO A 724 -13.43 51.23 25.67
N PHE A 725 -14.08 50.36 26.43
CA PHE A 725 -15.29 49.67 25.98
C PHE A 725 -16.36 50.66 25.51
N SER A 726 -16.88 50.42 24.31
CA SER A 726 -18.04 51.11 23.74
C SER A 726 -18.93 50.10 23.03
N TRP A 727 -20.24 50.38 23.02
CA TRP A 727 -21.20 49.64 22.20
C TRP A 727 -21.16 50.06 20.72
N GLU A 728 -20.43 51.13 20.39
CA GLU A 728 -20.22 51.54 19.00
C GLU A 728 -19.32 50.56 18.26
N MET A 729 -19.78 50.10 17.11
CA MET A 729 -19.00 49.30 16.16
C MET A 729 -18.88 50.10 14.86
N PRO A 730 -17.94 51.07 14.76
CA PRO A 730 -17.96 52.11 13.73
C PRO A 730 -17.95 51.56 12.29
N ASP A 731 -17.28 50.43 12.09
CA ASP A 731 -17.13 49.77 10.79
C ASP A 731 -18.11 48.62 10.58
N ALA A 732 -19.12 48.47 11.45
CA ALA A 732 -20.13 47.42 11.34
C ALA A 732 -20.83 47.49 9.99
N TYR A 733 -20.96 46.34 9.34
CA TYR A 733 -21.64 46.19 8.07
C TYR A 733 -22.85 45.25 8.21
N PHE A 734 -24.02 45.74 7.81
CA PHE A 734 -25.26 44.96 7.82
C PHE A 734 -26.00 45.19 6.50
N PRO A 735 -25.88 44.26 5.52
CA PRO A 735 -26.26 44.52 4.13
C PRO A 735 -27.77 44.70 3.91
N ASP A 736 -28.61 44.16 4.80
CA ASP A 736 -30.05 44.07 4.57
C ASP A 736 -30.86 45.29 5.05
N ASN A 737 -30.33 46.09 5.98
CA ASN A 737 -31.04 47.26 6.49
C ASN A 737 -30.10 48.36 7.00
N ALA A 738 -30.14 49.52 6.35
CA ALA A 738 -29.29 50.67 6.69
C ALA A 738 -29.54 51.23 8.10
N LYS A 739 -30.77 51.14 8.64
CA LYS A 739 -31.07 51.59 10.01
C LYS A 739 -30.50 50.63 11.05
N VAL A 740 -30.52 49.32 10.79
CA VAL A 740 -29.85 48.31 11.64
C VAL A 740 -28.34 48.51 11.60
N GLN A 741 -27.77 48.77 10.42
CA GLN A 741 -26.35 49.12 10.29
C GLN A 741 -26.00 50.39 11.09
N ALA A 742 -26.79 51.45 10.95
CA ALA A 742 -26.59 52.70 11.70
C ALA A 742 -26.69 52.49 13.22
N PHE A 743 -27.62 51.65 13.68
CA PHE A 743 -27.70 51.24 15.08
C PHE A 743 -26.43 50.50 15.54
N LEU A 744 -25.91 49.57 14.74
CA LEU A 744 -24.69 48.83 15.07
C LEU A 744 -23.50 49.78 15.25
N ARG A 745 -23.44 50.84 14.43
CA ARG A 745 -22.42 51.89 14.51
C ARG A 745 -22.64 52.90 15.63
N GLY A 746 -23.86 53.01 16.18
CA GLY A 746 -24.23 53.96 17.23
C GLY A 746 -23.98 53.46 18.66
N PRO A 747 -24.27 54.26 19.69
CA PRO A 747 -23.91 53.96 21.08
C PRO A 747 -24.89 53.03 21.81
N ASN A 748 -26.06 52.77 21.22
CA ASN A 748 -27.12 52.01 21.89
C ASN A 748 -26.81 50.50 21.94
N GLU A 749 -27.10 49.86 23.07
CA GLU A 749 -26.90 48.42 23.28
C GLU A 749 -27.94 47.57 22.52
N SER A 750 -29.19 48.03 22.43
CA SER A 750 -30.28 47.30 21.81
C SER A 750 -31.22 48.20 21.01
N MET A 751 -31.85 47.66 19.96
CA MET A 751 -32.98 48.26 19.25
C MET A 751 -34.05 47.22 18.94
N ASN A 752 -35.30 47.64 18.75
CA ASN A 752 -36.30 46.82 18.07
C ASN A 752 -36.44 47.27 16.62
N THR A 753 -36.90 46.36 15.76
CA THR A 753 -37.10 46.65 14.33
C THR A 753 -38.47 47.26 14.01
N ILE A 754 -39.23 47.73 15.02
CA ILE A 754 -40.55 48.35 14.81
C ILE A 754 -40.37 49.64 14.00
N GLY A 755 -41.10 49.78 12.89
CA GLY A 755 -40.94 50.92 11.96
C GLY A 755 -39.61 50.91 11.15
N VAL A 756 -38.82 49.85 11.28
CA VAL A 756 -37.55 49.63 10.55
C VAL A 756 -37.69 48.51 9.54
N ARG A 757 -38.39 47.43 9.90
CA ARG A 757 -38.70 46.28 9.05
C ARG A 757 -40.07 45.73 9.39
N HIS A 758 -40.87 45.46 8.36
CA HIS A 758 -42.20 44.85 8.53
C HIS A 758 -42.11 43.32 8.46
N PHE A 759 -42.84 42.63 9.34
CA PHE A 759 -42.92 41.18 9.38
C PHE A 759 -44.39 40.72 9.36
N ASN A 760 -44.73 39.88 8.39
CA ASN A 760 -46.07 39.27 8.24
C ASN A 760 -46.48 38.29 9.38
N GLY A 761 -45.72 38.22 10.47
CA GLY A 761 -45.93 37.28 11.58
C GLY A 761 -44.66 36.91 12.31
N VAL A 762 -44.80 36.36 13.53
CA VAL A 762 -43.67 35.96 14.40
C VAL A 762 -42.79 34.90 13.75
N SER A 763 -43.36 34.01 12.93
CA SER A 763 -42.60 33.03 12.15
C SER A 763 -41.65 33.70 11.15
N HIS A 764 -42.05 34.81 10.52
CA HIS A 764 -41.21 35.56 9.59
C HIS A 764 -40.07 36.28 10.34
N ALA A 765 -40.36 36.89 11.48
CA ALA A 765 -39.36 37.48 12.37
C ALA A 765 -38.32 36.44 12.86
N ARG A 766 -38.78 35.23 13.21
CA ARG A 766 -37.91 34.12 13.63
C ARG A 766 -36.99 33.64 12.49
N ASN A 767 -37.50 33.53 11.28
CA ASN A 767 -36.69 33.16 10.11
C ASN A 767 -35.64 34.21 9.79
N TYR A 768 -36.00 35.50 9.91
CA TYR A 768 -35.06 36.61 9.76
C TYR A 768 -33.93 36.55 10.80
N ALA A 769 -34.27 36.39 12.08
CA ALA A 769 -33.28 36.23 13.15
C ALA A 769 -32.36 35.04 12.88
N LYS A 770 -32.91 33.87 12.52
CA LYS A 770 -32.12 32.67 12.20
C LYS A 770 -31.18 32.86 11.00
N LYS A 771 -31.62 33.56 9.95
CA LYS A 771 -30.79 33.86 8.78
C LYS A 771 -29.55 34.65 9.18
N TRP A 772 -29.74 35.78 9.85
CA TRP A 772 -28.65 36.69 10.21
C TRP A 772 -27.78 36.21 11.37
N MET A 773 -28.27 35.28 12.18
CA MET A 773 -27.43 34.56 13.16
C MET A 773 -26.56 33.46 12.52
N ARG A 774 -26.87 33.01 11.29
CA ARG A 774 -26.03 32.07 10.52
C ARG A 774 -25.01 32.77 9.62
N GLU A 775 -25.30 33.97 9.16
CA GLU A 775 -24.39 34.76 8.34
C GLU A 775 -23.22 35.33 9.15
N LYS A 776 -22.06 35.50 8.52
CA LYS A 776 -20.87 36.08 9.15
C LYS A 776 -21.15 37.54 9.52
N GLN A 777 -21.03 37.87 10.79
CA GLN A 777 -21.13 39.25 11.27
C GLN A 777 -19.82 39.99 10.96
N ILE A 778 -19.87 41.01 10.12
CA ILE A 778 -18.69 41.72 9.62
C ILE A 778 -18.47 42.98 10.47
N ASN A 779 -17.33 43.04 11.17
CA ASN A 779 -16.97 44.13 12.08
C ASN A 779 -18.05 44.45 13.12
N ALA A 780 -18.84 43.45 13.51
CA ALA A 780 -19.95 43.61 14.45
C ALA A 780 -20.11 42.36 15.30
N SER A 781 -20.77 42.50 16.44
CA SER A 781 -21.29 41.37 17.19
C SER A 781 -22.66 41.67 17.79
N PHE A 782 -23.67 40.88 17.44
CA PHE A 782 -25.04 41.05 17.92
C PHE A 782 -25.81 39.72 17.97
N THR A 783 -26.88 39.71 18.76
CA THR A 783 -27.93 38.69 18.78
C THR A 783 -29.23 39.26 18.23
N LEU A 784 -30.07 38.38 17.70
CA LEU A 784 -31.39 38.72 17.16
C LEU A 784 -32.45 37.85 17.84
N GLU A 785 -33.36 38.49 18.56
CA GLU A 785 -34.42 37.82 19.32
C GLU A 785 -35.79 38.21 18.75
N PRO A 786 -36.56 37.28 18.15
CA PRO A 786 -37.88 37.57 17.61
C PRO A 786 -38.93 37.69 18.72
N ASP A 787 -39.82 38.68 18.62
CA ASP A 787 -40.86 38.95 19.61
C ASP A 787 -42.13 39.56 18.96
N GLY A 788 -43.19 39.77 19.74
CA GLY A 788 -44.48 40.29 19.31
C GLY A 788 -45.47 39.19 18.88
N ARG A 789 -46.64 39.60 18.34
CA ARG A 789 -47.69 38.70 17.83
C ARG A 789 -48.38 39.27 16.59
N GLY A 790 -48.82 38.40 15.68
CA GLY A 790 -49.53 38.79 14.46
C GLY A 790 -48.76 39.81 13.62
N GLN A 791 -49.44 40.87 13.19
CA GLN A 791 -48.87 41.99 12.40
C GLN A 791 -47.94 42.91 13.21
N GLY A 792 -47.86 42.73 14.54
CA GLY A 792 -46.95 43.44 15.44
C GLY A 792 -45.65 42.68 15.73
N ALA A 793 -45.27 41.70 14.92
CA ALA A 793 -44.03 40.96 15.09
C ALA A 793 -42.80 41.82 14.77
N TYR A 794 -41.75 41.73 15.59
CA TYR A 794 -40.48 42.43 15.40
C TYR A 794 -39.31 41.57 15.85
N VAL A 795 -38.09 42.07 15.64
CA VAL A 795 -36.85 41.46 16.15
C VAL A 795 -36.12 42.49 17.00
N VAL A 796 -35.65 42.07 18.16
CA VAL A 796 -34.73 42.83 19.00
C VAL A 796 -33.31 42.52 18.55
N VAL A 797 -32.59 43.55 18.13
CA VAL A 797 -31.15 43.47 17.83
C VAL A 797 -30.42 43.91 19.09
N LYS A 798 -29.63 43.02 19.69
CA LYS A 798 -28.83 43.33 20.89
C LYS A 798 -27.36 43.12 20.60
N LYS A 799 -26.52 44.13 20.85
CA LYS A 799 -25.07 44.01 20.66
C LYS A 799 -24.46 43.10 21.72
N THR A 800 -23.35 42.45 21.38
CA THR A 800 -22.60 41.65 22.36
C THR A 800 -21.19 42.20 22.56
N ARG A 801 -20.58 41.83 23.69
CA ARG A 801 -19.18 42.17 24.01
C ARG A 801 -18.15 41.36 23.21
N ALA A 802 -18.55 40.38 22.41
CA ALA A 802 -17.62 39.49 21.73
C ALA A 802 -16.70 40.26 20.76
N TRP A 803 -17.24 41.24 20.02
CA TRP A 803 -16.45 42.10 19.15
C TRP A 803 -15.35 42.84 19.92
N PHE A 804 -15.70 43.50 21.03
CA PHE A 804 -14.71 44.18 21.87
C PHE A 804 -13.71 43.22 22.50
N SER A 805 -14.16 42.03 22.93
CA SER A 805 -13.28 41.01 23.53
C SER A 805 -12.24 40.50 22.53
N GLU A 806 -12.62 40.33 21.25
CA GLU A 806 -11.68 40.00 20.18
C GLU A 806 -10.67 41.14 19.93
N HIS A 807 -11.12 42.40 20.02
CA HIS A 807 -10.23 43.57 19.92
C HIS A 807 -9.23 43.62 21.08
N GLN A 808 -9.65 43.30 22.30
CA GLN A 808 -8.76 43.22 23.47
C GLN A 808 -7.74 42.08 23.35
N LYS A 809 -8.12 40.94 22.76
CA LYS A 809 -7.18 39.86 22.47
C LYS A 809 -6.09 40.31 21.49
N LYS A 810 -6.49 40.93 20.37
CA LYS A 810 -5.55 41.51 19.38
C LYS A 810 -4.65 42.59 19.99
N LEU A 811 -5.20 43.41 20.89
CA LEU A 811 -4.44 44.42 21.63
C LEU A 811 -3.34 43.78 22.49
N LEU A 812 -3.65 42.69 23.20
CA LEU A 812 -2.67 41.98 24.02
C LEU A 812 -1.57 41.34 23.17
N GLU A 813 -1.92 40.75 22.03
CA GLU A 813 -0.96 40.20 21.06
C GLU A 813 -0.02 41.30 20.54
N CYS A 814 -0.57 42.42 20.07
CA CYS A 814 0.22 43.57 19.60
C CYS A 814 1.13 44.14 20.70
N LYS A 815 0.63 44.22 21.94
CA LYS A 815 1.40 44.73 23.10
C LYS A 815 2.57 43.81 23.45
N THR A 816 2.33 42.50 23.41
CA THR A 816 3.35 41.49 23.69
C THR A 816 4.46 41.56 22.65
N GLU A 817 4.10 41.60 21.37
CA GLU A 817 5.06 41.73 20.27
C GLU A 817 5.85 43.05 20.35
N PHE A 818 5.16 44.18 20.57
CA PHE A 818 5.80 45.49 20.67
C PHE A 818 6.84 45.55 21.81
N ASN A 819 6.52 45.00 22.98
CA ASN A 819 7.43 44.94 24.11
C ASN A 819 8.65 44.06 23.81
N LEU A 820 8.44 42.93 23.13
CA LEU A 820 9.52 42.02 22.72
C LEU A 820 10.50 42.73 21.76
N LEU A 821 9.96 43.36 20.72
CA LEU A 821 10.77 44.08 19.72
C LEU A 821 11.48 45.29 20.34
N SER A 822 10.79 46.05 21.19
CA SER A 822 11.39 47.19 21.90
C SER A 822 12.52 46.77 22.84
N THR A 823 12.41 45.59 23.47
CA THR A 823 13.48 45.06 24.33
C THR A 823 14.68 44.60 23.49
N ARG A 824 14.43 43.92 22.37
CA ARG A 824 15.49 43.37 21.50
C ARG A 824 16.23 44.43 20.68
N PHE A 825 15.53 45.42 20.15
CA PHE A 825 16.08 46.40 19.21
C PHE A 825 16.14 47.84 19.77
N GLY A 826 15.48 48.11 20.90
CA GLY A 826 15.35 49.47 21.45
C GLY A 826 16.59 50.02 22.18
N ALA A 827 17.57 49.18 22.53
CA ALA A 827 18.82 49.64 23.13
C ALA A 827 19.73 50.42 22.14
N ALA A 828 19.49 50.30 20.83
CA ALA A 828 20.24 50.99 19.79
C ALA A 828 19.62 52.35 19.38
N SER A 829 18.38 52.63 19.76
CA SER A 829 17.70 53.90 19.47
C SER A 829 17.68 54.79 20.71
N GLY A 830 18.79 55.46 21.00
CA GLY A 830 18.82 56.56 21.95
C GLY A 830 17.84 57.66 21.51
N GLY A 831 16.76 57.84 22.27
CA GLY A 831 15.89 59.01 22.15
C GLY A 831 14.40 58.71 22.14
N MET A 832 13.82 58.31 23.28
CA MET A 832 12.51 58.83 23.71
C MET A 832 12.34 58.63 25.23
N PRO A 833 11.82 59.63 25.96
CA PRO A 833 11.82 59.62 27.43
C PRO A 833 10.74 58.67 27.95
N ARG A 834 11.15 57.70 28.78
CA ARG A 834 10.25 56.85 29.58
C ARG A 834 9.43 57.75 30.53
N LYS A 835 8.18 58.07 30.18
CA LYS A 835 7.21 58.58 31.16
C LYS A 835 6.81 57.42 32.07
N ARG A 836 7.25 57.49 33.33
CA ARG A 836 6.74 56.68 34.44
C ARG A 836 5.25 56.92 34.61
N THR A 837 4.44 55.89 34.45
CA THR A 837 3.04 55.87 34.88
C THR A 837 2.98 55.70 36.40
N ARG A 838 2.37 56.67 37.08
CA ARG A 838 1.91 56.54 38.47
C ARG A 838 0.81 55.49 38.52
N HIS A 839 0.90 54.59 39.48
CA HIS A 839 -0.21 53.77 39.93
C HIS A 839 -1.14 54.63 40.78
N GLU A 840 -2.42 54.68 40.40
CA GLU A 840 -3.59 54.78 41.27
C GLU A 840 -4.77 54.12 40.54
#